data_AF-A0A820DR84-F1
#
_entry.id   AF-A0A820DR84-F1
#
_cell.length_a   1.000
_cell.length_b   1.000
_cell.length_c   1.000
_cell.angle_alpha   90.00
_cell.angle_beta   90.00
_cell.angle_gamma   90.00
#
_symmetry.space_group_name_H-M   'P 1'
#
loop_
_entity.id
_entity.type
_entity.pdbx_description
1 polymer ?
#
loop_
_entity_poly.entity_id
_entity_poly.type
_entity_poly.pdbx_seq_one_letter_code
_entity_poly.pdbx_strand_id
1 'polypeptide(L)'
;MFSASMSRAIFPMIFGRRHPDKLSDGASTPLQLVRLQIEQKVDGNFPFIHQISTTMTFKNTHHIIVEGAFEFTLPEKATICGYGLDIDGVIVDGVVVEKQAARIMFEKEVRKRIDPGFVELVTGNLFRTRVYPIAPQQTRTVRVIYQDQAITHNNGFLYQIPVPFQTRLDSLDVVLTCHGQETVIPSFVANSNGTASNYPQFVSHSNGKYTAELHLTTVEPPVENEQILSYILPVSLKPVMSTVEKDASVGAYFAISCALPTPNQLRTDQLDIPSKRICILWDASLSRSNSKENRTLELDGLKKIFDTWLTRFNKIEIIIILFRNNMNEPIIFQLLPNNWNDFIQNFQDIPYDGATNLSQLSSIHFMQPIDYYFLFSDCISTLTNDSMIENLYSNFKAPIWIFNGNHLHEPFDFDFMRYLTQYNGNGGGYLNREKLELTSDNLTSIIETIQIQYMKLHSNSNVQQIYPSNATSLPLNLDRFLLVGQIPLPLPNAIQFELEFSMNNQTSRLPISLDLSLIQSDSIGLIRRLWAQEKLNELNAFKDKYKSDILSLGLEYSLVSQFTSLLVLETLQQHLQYRVCPAKSRTLLYNQYLQHQTVEQNKKANNISQVIQKWNQTCQWYDKVITDVDRHRAYLSKSTPVNMFAVRSSPNVFQLTAPHFSAFGSASTLTTTPSLFSNPAGSLFSFGVQTSTATSNTPFSFGSNASFPSSTSSSAPIFNTSISSKQLITSENLSNASSSSSTKETSAIIFNEYNPQALYITRISSSSSVTNAYSIYLSERPLNRQSSSFYFDIASHFFSPKSSSSILDKFNQKQENVKIVDKTSIEYGLRILTNILELELEAPQLYRTVAYKLMELKQWNLALGIFQKIYSLRSDEPQSLRDLALVLIELGQYNQALEYFKQVLTGLWDERFQTIQTSTVLDLNRLLVLMNKTNPAVDHRLIRHLPLDIRIVVQWDTADTVIKLSIQEPTGQICNSTDSFQTDIGGYITNSFGKSDQPIEYLLRKAINGIYSISLTYVNNAQHTIVGVTTVLVCVYKYFGSLNEEKQIHTVRLTNYNQTIDVAQIEVGDLNLEKLKDELEKSKKECCRLQNQIITGKQQTQSLIQHTNVTCDGCSMSPIVGDRYKCIFCPNLDFCHDCQSSANSTHDAKHPLFCIHDSSVFASSIYTQNIGGLIHSNNTCTTCSVSPIVGIRYQCITCNINLCGKCEFLCLHDASHVRLKIIQPQ
;
A
#
# COMPACT_ATOMS: atom_id res chain seq x y z
N MET A 1 13.30 -27.87 41.50
CA MET A 1 13.20 -28.81 40.35
C MET A 1 12.53 -28.06 39.20
N PHE A 2 13.30 -27.28 38.44
CA PHE A 2 12.86 -26.73 37.16
C PHE A 2 13.76 -27.39 36.10
N SER A 3 13.25 -28.45 35.47
CA SER A 3 14.03 -29.30 34.57
C SER A 3 13.15 -29.91 33.48
N ALA A 4 12.65 -29.06 32.58
CA ALA A 4 12.20 -29.42 31.24
C ALA A 4 11.99 -28.14 30.40
N SER A 5 12.35 -28.21 29.10
CA SER A 5 11.83 -27.37 27.99
C SER A 5 11.79 -25.84 28.13
N MET A 6 12.95 -25.19 28.31
CA MET A 6 13.11 -23.76 27.95
C MET A 6 13.39 -23.64 26.45
N SER A 7 12.55 -22.95 25.68
CA SER A 7 12.73 -22.81 24.21
C SER A 7 12.86 -21.36 23.73
N ARG A 8 13.96 -21.04 23.06
CA ARG A 8 14.20 -19.77 22.32
C ARG A 8 14.81 -19.99 20.94
N ALA A 9 14.28 -19.20 20.01
CA ALA A 9 14.33 -19.28 18.54
C ALA A 9 14.41 -20.68 17.88
N ILE A 10 13.36 -21.01 17.14
CA ILE A 10 13.37 -21.93 16.01
C ILE A 10 13.31 -21.03 14.77
N PHE A 11 14.20 -21.18 13.79
CA PHE A 11 14.03 -20.52 12.50
C PHE A 11 13.20 -21.47 11.62
N PRO A 12 11.90 -21.21 11.34
CA PRO A 12 11.12 -22.00 10.41
C PRO A 12 11.51 -21.58 8.99
N MET A 13 12.63 -22.09 8.49
CA MET A 13 13.09 -21.66 7.17
C MET A 13 12.20 -22.25 6.07
N ILE A 14 11.14 -21.52 5.73
CA ILE A 14 10.31 -21.76 4.55
C ILE A 14 11.13 -21.36 3.33
N PHE A 15 11.35 -22.30 2.41
CA PHE A 15 12.24 -22.10 1.28
C PHE A 15 11.54 -22.05 -0.08
N GLY A 16 12.03 -21.11 -0.89
CA GLY A 16 12.01 -21.16 -2.36
C GLY A 16 10.65 -20.92 -3.01
N ARG A 17 10.57 -19.88 -3.85
CA ARG A 17 9.37 -19.51 -4.59
C ARG A 17 9.53 -19.88 -6.07
N ARG A 18 8.62 -20.74 -6.58
CA ARG A 18 8.56 -21.23 -7.97
C ARG A 18 7.99 -20.16 -8.90
N HIS A 19 8.80 -19.79 -9.88
CA HIS A 19 8.41 -18.95 -11.02
C HIS A 19 7.21 -19.56 -11.79
N PRO A 20 6.14 -18.79 -12.09
CA PRO A 20 4.86 -19.37 -12.52
C PRO A 20 4.75 -19.59 -14.04
N ASP A 21 4.86 -20.86 -14.45
CA ASP A 21 4.20 -21.36 -15.67
C ASP A 21 3.11 -22.37 -15.25
N LYS A 22 1.85 -22.00 -15.56
CA LYS A 22 0.57 -22.68 -15.24
C LYS A 22 -0.01 -22.43 -13.84
N LEU A 23 -1.29 -22.03 -13.82
CA LEU A 23 -2.09 -21.79 -12.63
C LEU A 23 -2.69 -23.10 -12.09
N SER A 24 -2.09 -23.62 -11.01
CA SER A 24 -2.73 -24.45 -9.98
C SER A 24 -1.69 -24.70 -8.90
N ASP A 25 -2.04 -24.47 -7.63
CA ASP A 25 -1.51 -25.09 -6.40
C ASP A 25 0.03 -25.23 -6.20
N GLY A 26 0.52 -24.78 -5.03
CA GLY A 26 1.87 -25.15 -4.56
C GLY A 26 3.02 -24.41 -5.24
N ALA A 27 2.97 -23.07 -5.25
CA ALA A 27 4.00 -22.25 -5.90
C ALA A 27 5.29 -22.04 -5.07
N SER A 28 5.50 -22.76 -3.97
CA SER A 28 6.81 -22.80 -3.28
C SER A 28 7.48 -24.17 -3.50
N THR A 29 8.77 -24.15 -3.80
CA THR A 29 9.61 -25.32 -4.01
C THR A 29 10.87 -25.18 -3.17
N PRO A 30 11.10 -26.05 -2.16
CA PRO A 30 12.17 -25.86 -1.20
C PRO A 30 13.56 -25.86 -1.86
N LEU A 31 14.30 -24.78 -1.62
CA LEU A 31 15.75 -24.78 -1.66
C LEU A 31 16.27 -25.72 -0.56
N GLN A 32 17.35 -26.44 -0.85
CA GLN A 32 17.99 -27.29 0.15
C GLN A 32 19.01 -26.46 0.94
N LEU A 33 18.85 -26.34 2.26
CA LEU A 33 19.95 -25.89 3.12
C LEU A 33 20.99 -27.02 3.14
N VAL A 34 22.23 -26.71 2.74
CA VAL A 34 23.31 -27.70 2.65
C VAL A 34 24.42 -27.45 3.67
N ARG A 35 24.65 -26.21 4.11
CA ARG A 35 25.64 -25.92 5.17
C ARG A 35 25.14 -24.87 6.14
N LEU A 36 25.37 -25.09 7.42
CA LEU A 36 25.03 -24.16 8.51
C LEU A 36 26.27 -23.89 9.35
N GLN A 37 26.61 -22.62 9.56
CA GLN A 37 27.71 -22.19 10.41
C GLN A 37 27.21 -21.19 11.44
N ILE A 38 27.55 -21.37 12.71
CA ILE A 38 27.09 -20.53 13.81
C ILE A 38 28.29 -20.08 14.65
N GLU A 39 28.52 -18.77 14.72
CA GLU A 39 29.52 -18.16 15.59
C GLU A 39 28.84 -17.33 16.69
N GLN A 40 29.19 -17.56 17.96
CA GLN A 40 28.65 -16.81 19.10
C GLN A 40 29.78 -16.13 19.89
N LYS A 41 29.57 -14.86 20.28
CA LYS A 41 30.52 -14.03 21.03
C LYS A 41 29.81 -13.36 22.21
N VAL A 42 30.24 -13.66 23.43
CA VAL A 42 29.77 -13.01 24.68
C VAL A 42 30.67 -11.82 25.03
N ASP A 43 30.10 -10.73 25.54
CA ASP A 43 30.89 -9.64 26.12
C ASP A 43 31.48 -10.06 27.48
N GLY A 44 32.81 -10.01 27.64
CA GLY A 44 33.48 -10.49 28.85
C GLY A 44 33.34 -9.60 30.08
N ASN A 45 33.01 -8.32 29.90
CA ASN A 45 32.75 -7.40 31.02
C ASN A 45 31.27 -7.39 31.39
N PHE A 46 30.39 -7.74 30.45
CA PHE A 46 28.95 -7.74 30.63
C PHE A 46 28.27 -8.94 29.94
N PRO A 47 28.47 -10.18 30.46
CA PRO A 47 28.03 -11.43 29.82
C PRO A 47 26.50 -11.57 29.63
N PHE A 48 25.71 -10.62 30.14
CA PHE A 48 24.30 -10.49 29.81
C PHE A 48 24.04 -10.30 28.30
N ILE A 49 25.01 -9.79 27.53
CA ILE A 49 24.88 -9.57 26.08
C ILE A 49 25.79 -10.50 25.28
N HIS A 50 25.26 -11.02 24.18
CA HIS A 50 26.02 -11.76 23.18
C HIS A 50 25.57 -11.44 21.76
N GLN A 51 26.47 -11.66 20.81
CA GLN A 51 26.21 -11.59 19.38
C GLN A 51 26.25 -13.01 18.79
N ILE A 52 25.31 -13.34 17.91
CA ILE A 52 25.28 -14.58 17.13
C ILE A 52 25.37 -14.23 15.65
N SER A 53 26.22 -14.92 14.91
CA SER A 53 26.36 -14.85 13.46
C SER A 53 26.03 -16.22 12.87
N THR A 54 24.92 -16.30 12.13
CA THR A 54 24.45 -17.51 11.45
C THR A 54 24.69 -17.39 9.95
N THR A 55 25.52 -18.25 9.39
CA THR A 55 25.84 -18.32 7.94
C THR A 55 25.23 -19.59 7.35
N MET A 56 24.40 -19.44 6.32
CA MET A 56 23.59 -20.50 5.74
C MET A 56 23.87 -20.61 4.24
N THR A 57 24.21 -21.80 3.75
CA THR A 57 24.40 -22.08 2.32
C THR A 57 23.22 -22.85 1.76
N PHE A 58 22.53 -22.26 0.80
CA PHE A 58 21.37 -22.85 0.12
C PHE A 58 21.75 -23.34 -1.27
N LYS A 59 21.27 -24.52 -1.66
CA LYS A 59 21.41 -25.08 -3.01
C LYS A 59 20.08 -25.02 -3.74
N ASN A 60 20.09 -24.48 -4.96
CA ASN A 60 18.97 -24.61 -5.87
C ASN A 60 18.99 -25.98 -6.55
N THR A 61 18.12 -26.87 -6.10
CA THR A 61 17.96 -28.23 -6.63
C THR A 61 17.26 -28.29 -7.99
N HIS A 62 16.77 -27.16 -8.51
CA HIS A 62 16.00 -27.09 -9.77
C HIS A 62 16.88 -26.80 -10.99
N HIS A 63 16.28 -26.94 -12.18
CA HIS A 63 16.90 -26.63 -13.47
C HIS A 63 16.57 -25.22 -13.99
N ILE A 64 15.98 -24.37 -13.15
CA ILE A 64 15.59 -22.98 -13.45
C ILE A 64 16.22 -22.02 -12.44
N ILE A 65 16.36 -20.74 -12.80
CA ILE A 65 16.70 -19.68 -11.85
C ILE A 65 15.52 -19.51 -10.89
N VAL A 66 15.80 -19.39 -9.60
CA VAL A 66 14.78 -19.14 -8.56
C VAL A 66 15.15 -17.96 -7.67
N GLU A 67 14.15 -17.38 -7.01
CA GLU A 67 14.32 -16.46 -5.91
C GLU A 67 14.31 -17.23 -4.58
N GLY A 68 15.32 -16.98 -3.74
CA GLY A 68 15.28 -17.35 -2.33
C GLY A 68 14.63 -16.24 -1.53
N ALA A 69 13.40 -16.46 -1.08
CA ALA A 69 12.75 -15.64 -0.06
C ALA A 69 12.65 -16.48 1.22
N PHE A 70 13.05 -15.90 2.35
CA PHE A 70 13.22 -16.58 3.62
C PHE A 70 12.61 -15.72 4.73
N GLU A 71 11.79 -16.32 5.58
CA GLU A 71 11.21 -15.66 6.76
C GLU A 71 11.61 -16.42 8.03
N PHE A 72 11.91 -15.69 9.10
CA PHE A 72 12.27 -16.27 10.39
C PHE A 72 11.93 -15.31 11.53
N THR A 73 11.59 -15.86 12.69
CA THR A 73 11.36 -15.11 13.92
C THR A 73 12.63 -15.01 14.76
N LEU A 74 12.80 -13.91 15.49
CA LEU A 74 13.81 -13.80 16.54
C LEU A 74 13.18 -13.69 17.94
N PRO A 75 13.93 -13.99 19.02
CA PRO A 75 13.47 -13.78 20.41
C PRO A 75 13.13 -12.32 20.70
N GLU A 76 12.30 -12.07 21.73
CA GLU A 76 11.81 -10.74 22.14
C GLU A 76 12.87 -9.63 22.18
N LYS A 77 14.08 -9.98 22.60
CA LYS A 77 15.19 -9.08 22.91
C LYS A 77 16.35 -9.19 21.92
N ALA A 78 16.10 -9.82 20.78
CA ALA A 78 17.08 -9.96 19.72
C ALA A 78 16.88 -8.90 18.62
N THR A 79 17.96 -8.44 18.01
CA THR A 79 17.89 -7.46 16.92
C THR A 79 19.02 -7.69 15.92
N ILE A 80 18.70 -7.70 14.62
CA ILE A 80 19.67 -7.86 13.55
C ILE A 80 20.54 -6.61 13.46
N CYS A 81 21.86 -6.82 13.54
CA CYS A 81 22.89 -5.78 13.51
C CYS A 81 23.95 -6.01 12.41
N GLY A 82 23.79 -7.05 11.60
CA GLY A 82 24.62 -7.33 10.44
C GLY A 82 23.98 -8.35 9.49
N TYR A 83 24.37 -8.28 8.22
CA TYR A 83 23.90 -9.13 7.15
C TYR A 83 25.03 -9.28 6.13
N GLY A 84 25.07 -10.38 5.39
CA GLY A 84 26.00 -10.51 4.27
C GLY A 84 25.57 -11.55 3.25
N LEU A 85 26.09 -11.42 2.04
CA LEU A 85 25.81 -12.30 0.91
C LEU A 85 27.13 -12.70 0.23
N ASP A 86 27.21 -13.95 -0.23
CA ASP A 86 28.32 -14.42 -1.07
C ASP A 86 28.28 -13.81 -2.48
N ILE A 87 29.34 -13.06 -2.78
CA ILE A 87 29.65 -12.48 -4.10
C ILE A 87 31.07 -12.95 -4.46
N ASP A 88 31.22 -13.59 -5.62
CA ASP A 88 32.49 -14.16 -6.12
C ASP A 88 33.24 -15.08 -5.13
N GLY A 89 32.51 -15.79 -4.25
CA GLY A 89 33.09 -16.68 -3.23
C GLY A 89 33.49 -15.97 -1.94
N VAL A 90 33.12 -14.69 -1.76
CA VAL A 90 33.45 -13.86 -0.60
C VAL A 90 32.17 -13.29 0.01
N ILE A 91 31.99 -13.45 1.33
CA ILE A 91 30.87 -12.82 2.05
C ILE A 91 31.09 -11.30 2.09
N VAL A 92 30.22 -10.57 1.41
CA VAL A 92 30.15 -9.10 1.42
C VAL A 92 29.12 -8.65 2.46
N ASP A 93 29.51 -7.69 3.30
CA ASP A 93 28.60 -7.11 4.30
C ASP A 93 27.55 -6.17 3.67
N GLY A 94 26.33 -6.26 4.19
CA GLY A 94 25.26 -5.33 3.89
C GLY A 94 25.45 -3.98 4.58
N VAL A 95 24.98 -2.92 3.92
CA VAL A 95 24.99 -1.53 4.41
C VAL A 95 23.59 -1.19 4.90
N VAL A 96 23.49 -0.50 6.04
CA VAL A 96 22.20 -0.06 6.56
C VAL A 96 21.67 1.13 5.75
N VAL A 97 20.41 1.04 5.33
CA VAL A 97 19.68 2.06 4.59
C VAL A 97 18.23 2.12 5.08
N GLU A 98 17.46 3.12 4.66
CA GLU A 98 16.01 3.16 4.91
C GLU A 98 15.32 1.91 4.30
N LYS A 99 14.39 1.27 5.02
CA LYS A 99 13.67 0.05 4.58
C LYS A 99 12.98 0.24 3.24
N GLN A 100 12.34 1.40 3.03
CA GLN A 100 11.73 1.76 1.75
C GLN A 100 12.79 1.85 0.64
N ALA A 101 13.90 2.56 0.90
CA ALA A 101 15.02 2.67 -0.03
C ALA A 101 15.62 1.30 -0.40
N ALA A 102 15.81 0.39 0.56
CA ALA A 102 16.28 -0.98 0.32
C ALA A 102 15.38 -1.74 -0.65
N ARG A 103 14.07 -1.75 -0.43
CA ARG A 103 13.09 -2.42 -1.31
C ARG A 103 13.14 -1.88 -2.74
N ILE A 104 13.18 -0.55 -2.88
CA ILE A 104 13.27 0.13 -4.20
C ILE A 104 14.55 -0.27 -4.94
N MET A 105 15.69 -0.24 -4.25
CA MET A 105 16.99 -0.59 -4.83
C MET A 105 17.03 -2.07 -5.22
N PHE A 106 16.62 -2.96 -4.32
CA PHE A 106 16.55 -4.39 -4.56
C PHE A 106 15.73 -4.70 -5.82
N GLU A 107 14.51 -4.17 -5.94
CA GLU A 107 13.66 -4.48 -7.10
C GLU A 107 14.16 -3.88 -8.41
N LYS A 108 14.83 -2.73 -8.38
CA LYS A 108 15.46 -2.16 -9.57
C LYS A 108 16.66 -2.99 -10.04
N GLU A 109 17.42 -3.59 -9.14
CA GLU A 109 18.53 -4.49 -9.50
C GLU A 109 18.07 -5.90 -9.88
N VAL A 110 17.03 -6.45 -9.23
CA VAL A 110 16.38 -7.72 -9.62
C VAL A 110 15.86 -7.63 -11.07
N ARG A 111 15.22 -6.52 -11.46
CA ARG A 111 14.79 -6.29 -12.86
C ARG A 111 15.94 -6.30 -13.88
N LYS A 112 17.16 -5.93 -13.46
CA LYS A 112 18.38 -6.01 -14.28
C LYS A 112 19.03 -7.39 -14.28
N ARG A 113 18.51 -8.36 -13.50
CA ARG A 113 19.08 -9.70 -13.26
C ARG A 113 20.48 -9.67 -12.62
N ILE A 114 20.75 -8.67 -11.78
CA ILE A 114 21.95 -8.57 -10.95
C ILE A 114 21.65 -9.22 -9.58
N ASP A 115 22.67 -9.45 -8.73
CA ASP A 115 22.58 -10.13 -7.43
C ASP A 115 22.46 -9.17 -6.21
N PRO A 116 21.30 -8.51 -5.93
CA PRO A 116 21.09 -7.87 -4.64
C PRO A 116 20.63 -8.89 -3.59
N GLY A 117 20.98 -8.62 -2.33
CA GLY A 117 20.41 -9.30 -1.18
C GLY A 117 20.09 -8.31 -0.07
N PHE A 118 19.02 -8.53 0.68
CA PHE A 118 18.70 -7.69 1.83
C PHE A 118 18.05 -8.47 2.96
N VAL A 119 17.99 -7.86 4.14
CA VAL A 119 17.16 -8.30 5.27
C VAL A 119 16.39 -7.12 5.88
N GLU A 120 15.13 -7.36 6.22
CA GLU A 120 14.24 -6.38 6.84
C GLU A 120 13.44 -7.01 7.99
N LEU A 121 12.98 -6.17 8.92
CA LEU A 121 11.89 -6.52 9.82
C LEU A 121 10.56 -6.33 9.05
N VAL A 122 9.73 -7.36 8.97
CA VAL A 122 8.40 -7.33 8.34
C VAL A 122 7.39 -6.71 9.30
N THR A 123 7.08 -7.41 10.39
CA THR A 123 6.20 -6.94 11.48
C THR A 123 6.44 -7.79 12.73
N GLY A 124 6.13 -7.27 13.92
CA GLY A 124 6.42 -7.92 15.19
C GLY A 124 7.90 -8.33 15.33
N ASN A 125 8.17 -9.64 15.44
CA ASN A 125 9.49 -10.24 15.43
C ASN A 125 9.85 -11.00 14.13
N LEU A 126 9.04 -10.88 13.08
CA LEU A 126 9.23 -11.58 11.80
C LEU A 126 10.22 -10.82 10.91
N PHE A 127 11.35 -11.44 10.60
CA PHE A 127 12.33 -10.93 9.66
C PHE A 127 12.21 -11.65 8.32
N ARG A 128 12.45 -10.91 7.24
CA ARG A 128 12.48 -11.44 5.87
C ARG A 128 13.80 -11.09 5.22
N THR A 129 14.41 -12.07 4.57
CA THR A 129 15.52 -11.85 3.63
C THR A 129 15.15 -12.39 2.25
N ARG A 130 15.62 -11.70 1.20
CA ARG A 130 15.40 -12.06 -0.20
C ARG A 130 16.74 -12.02 -0.94
N VAL A 131 16.98 -13.02 -1.76
CA VAL A 131 18.19 -13.23 -2.55
C VAL A 131 17.80 -13.72 -3.94
N TYR A 132 18.26 -13.00 -4.96
CA TYR A 132 18.04 -13.32 -6.36
C TYR A 132 19.21 -12.78 -7.20
N PRO A 133 19.61 -13.46 -8.30
CA PRO A 133 19.23 -14.81 -8.70
C PRO A 133 19.95 -15.95 -7.96
N ILE A 134 19.25 -17.07 -7.77
CA ILE A 134 19.89 -18.36 -7.44
C ILE A 134 19.85 -19.26 -8.69
N ALA A 135 20.99 -19.39 -9.36
CA ALA A 135 21.11 -20.11 -10.62
C ALA A 135 20.86 -21.63 -10.48
N PRO A 136 20.49 -22.34 -11.57
CA PRO A 136 20.24 -23.79 -11.55
C PRO A 136 21.42 -24.59 -10.99
N GLN A 137 21.17 -25.51 -10.05
CA GLN A 137 22.19 -26.36 -9.40
C GLN A 137 23.29 -25.61 -8.61
N GLN A 138 23.25 -24.27 -8.56
CA GLN A 138 24.22 -23.45 -7.84
C GLN A 138 23.82 -23.24 -6.38
N THR A 139 24.79 -22.76 -5.59
CA THR A 139 24.59 -22.36 -4.20
C THR A 139 24.61 -20.84 -4.02
N ARG A 140 23.93 -20.36 -2.98
CA ARG A 140 24.10 -18.99 -2.45
C ARG A 140 24.24 -19.06 -0.93
N THR A 141 25.15 -18.24 -0.39
CA THR A 141 25.42 -18.19 1.06
C THR A 141 24.98 -16.85 1.63
N VAL A 142 24.21 -16.90 2.73
CA VAL A 142 23.63 -15.75 3.43
C VAL A 142 24.14 -15.75 4.87
N ARG A 143 24.63 -14.62 5.36
CA ARG A 143 24.97 -14.40 6.77
C ARG A 143 23.98 -13.46 7.42
N VAL A 144 23.47 -13.82 8.59
CA VAL A 144 22.66 -12.95 9.47
C VAL A 144 23.39 -12.82 10.81
N ILE A 145 23.56 -11.59 11.29
CA ILE A 145 24.18 -11.29 12.58
C ILE A 145 23.17 -10.55 13.45
N TYR A 146 22.92 -11.06 14.65
CA TYR A 146 22.02 -10.45 15.62
C TYR A 146 22.65 -10.42 17.02
N GLN A 147 22.21 -9.45 17.82
CA GLN A 147 22.53 -9.35 19.24
C GLN A 147 21.32 -9.84 20.05
N ASP A 148 21.53 -10.56 21.15
CA ASP A 148 20.47 -11.04 22.07
C ASP A 148 20.93 -10.93 23.55
N GLN A 149 19.98 -11.06 24.46
CA GLN A 149 20.17 -10.97 25.92
C GLN A 149 20.04 -12.35 26.58
N ALA A 150 21.08 -12.74 27.31
CA ALA A 150 21.15 -14.02 28.01
C ALA A 150 20.14 -14.12 29.17
N ILE A 151 19.68 -15.34 29.46
CA ILE A 151 18.74 -15.61 30.54
C ILE A 151 19.53 -15.83 31.84
N THR A 152 19.10 -15.25 32.96
CA THR A 152 19.68 -15.53 34.28
C THR A 152 19.20 -16.89 34.78
N HIS A 153 20.12 -17.75 35.22
CA HIS A 153 19.78 -19.10 35.69
C HIS A 153 20.85 -19.64 36.65
N ASN A 154 20.46 -20.09 37.84
CA ASN A 154 21.30 -20.78 38.84
C ASN A 154 22.71 -20.18 39.05
N ASN A 155 22.80 -18.87 39.38
CA ASN A 155 24.07 -18.14 39.51
C ASN A 155 24.94 -18.22 38.24
N GLY A 156 24.31 -18.02 37.08
CA GLY A 156 24.94 -18.04 35.78
C GLY A 156 24.08 -17.37 34.70
N PHE A 157 24.61 -17.33 33.48
CA PHE A 157 23.90 -16.93 32.28
C PHE A 157 23.68 -18.15 31.39
N LEU A 158 22.41 -18.45 31.10
CA LEU A 158 21.97 -19.43 30.13
C LEU A 158 21.92 -18.76 28.75
N TYR A 159 22.71 -19.28 27.82
CA TYR A 159 22.64 -18.95 26.40
C TYR A 159 21.88 -20.06 25.67
N GLN A 160 20.97 -19.65 24.78
CA GLN A 160 20.21 -20.56 23.94
C GLN A 160 20.49 -20.19 22.49
N ILE A 161 21.09 -21.12 21.75
CA ILE A 161 21.58 -20.89 20.39
C ILE A 161 20.77 -21.76 19.43
N PRO A 162 19.96 -21.15 18.55
CA PRO A 162 19.20 -21.88 17.55
C PRO A 162 20.11 -22.64 16.59
N VAL A 163 19.85 -23.93 16.38
CA VAL A 163 20.45 -24.76 15.32
C VAL A 163 19.34 -25.41 14.47
N PRO A 164 18.47 -24.62 13.80
CA PRO A 164 17.29 -25.13 13.12
C PRO A 164 17.62 -25.59 11.70
N PHE A 165 17.24 -26.82 11.36
CA PHE A 165 17.23 -27.32 9.98
C PHE A 165 16.26 -28.49 9.86
N GLN A 166 15.54 -28.55 8.72
CA GLN A 166 14.53 -29.58 8.44
C GLN A 166 15.01 -30.61 7.39
N THR A 167 16.14 -30.33 6.74
CA THR A 167 16.73 -31.17 5.69
C THR A 167 18.18 -31.48 6.05
N ARG A 168 18.64 -32.69 5.75
CA ARG A 168 20.04 -33.12 5.93
C ARG A 168 21.06 -32.10 5.39
N LEU A 169 22.07 -31.81 6.21
CA LEU A 169 23.19 -30.92 5.91
C LEU A 169 24.42 -31.70 5.43
N ASP A 170 25.19 -31.10 4.51
CA ASP A 170 26.56 -31.52 4.18
C ASP A 170 27.52 -31.21 5.34
N SER A 171 27.38 -30.04 5.98
CA SER A 171 28.16 -29.67 7.18
C SER A 171 27.41 -28.77 8.17
N LEU A 172 27.76 -28.92 9.44
CA LEU A 172 27.38 -28.05 10.56
C LEU A 172 28.66 -27.61 11.30
N ASP A 173 28.91 -26.31 11.31
CA ASP A 173 30.00 -25.66 12.05
C ASP A 173 29.41 -24.85 13.22
N VAL A 174 29.91 -25.02 14.44
CA VAL A 174 29.53 -24.20 15.60
C VAL A 174 30.77 -23.76 16.36
N VAL A 175 30.92 -22.45 16.58
CA VAL A 175 32.04 -21.84 17.32
C VAL A 175 31.46 -20.91 18.40
N LEU A 176 31.59 -21.30 19.66
CA LEU A 176 31.10 -20.55 20.81
C LEU A 176 32.28 -19.92 21.54
N THR A 177 32.29 -18.59 21.68
CA THR A 177 33.31 -17.85 22.42
C THR A 177 32.67 -17.08 23.56
N CYS A 178 33.08 -17.38 24.79
CA CYS A 178 32.70 -16.60 25.96
C CYS A 178 33.90 -16.28 26.85
N HIS A 179 33.71 -15.34 27.77
CA HIS A 179 34.73 -14.88 28.71
C HIS A 179 34.12 -14.99 30.11
N GLY A 180 34.84 -15.64 31.03
CA GLY A 180 34.37 -15.96 32.37
C GLY A 180 35.49 -15.83 33.42
N GLN A 181 35.19 -16.23 34.65
CA GLN A 181 36.20 -16.31 35.70
C GLN A 181 37.08 -17.54 35.45
N GLU A 182 38.41 -17.39 35.47
CA GLU A 182 39.39 -18.41 35.01
C GLU A 182 39.21 -19.81 35.62
N THR A 183 38.57 -19.92 36.77
CA THR A 183 38.34 -21.16 37.52
C THR A 183 37.02 -21.87 37.22
N VAL A 184 36.15 -21.33 36.36
CA VAL A 184 34.78 -21.87 36.17
C VAL A 184 34.45 -22.09 34.69
N ILE A 185 34.42 -23.36 34.29
CA ILE A 185 34.22 -23.79 32.90
C ILE A 185 32.73 -23.74 32.53
N PRO A 186 32.33 -23.19 31.36
CA PRO A 186 30.95 -23.24 30.89
C PRO A 186 30.50 -24.67 30.58
N SER A 187 29.22 -24.97 30.82
CA SER A 187 28.68 -26.34 30.66
C SER A 187 27.40 -26.38 29.83
N PHE A 188 27.30 -27.38 28.94
CA PHE A 188 26.09 -27.62 28.15
C PHE A 188 24.96 -28.16 29.02
N VAL A 189 23.75 -27.71 28.74
CA VAL A 189 22.52 -28.22 29.36
C VAL A 189 22.07 -29.43 28.54
N ALA A 190 22.00 -30.60 29.16
CA ALA A 190 21.51 -31.80 28.50
C ALA A 190 20.01 -31.66 28.21
N ASN A 191 19.64 -31.61 26.93
CA ASN A 191 18.25 -31.73 26.51
C ASN A 191 17.75 -33.13 26.89
N SER A 192 16.52 -33.23 27.41
CA SER A 192 15.98 -34.49 27.94
C SER A 192 15.69 -35.56 26.87
N ASN A 193 15.80 -35.22 25.60
CA ASN A 193 15.65 -36.12 24.45
C ASN A 193 16.82 -35.93 23.44
N GLY A 194 17.38 -37.04 22.98
CA GLY A 194 17.85 -37.29 21.59
C GLY A 194 19.29 -36.98 21.14
N THR A 195 19.89 -35.81 21.42
CA THR A 195 21.18 -35.39 20.77
C THR A 195 22.42 -35.42 21.69
N ALA A 196 22.36 -36.19 22.78
CA ALA A 196 23.34 -36.19 23.86
C ALA A 196 24.77 -36.75 23.56
N SER A 197 25.11 -37.08 22.31
CA SER A 197 26.40 -37.72 21.96
C SER A 197 27.50 -36.77 21.46
N ASN A 198 27.15 -35.61 20.87
CA ASN A 198 28.10 -34.79 20.09
C ASN A 198 28.14 -33.29 20.51
N TYR A 199 27.96 -32.96 21.80
CA TYR A 199 28.23 -31.59 22.26
C TYR A 199 29.74 -31.28 22.19
N PRO A 200 30.16 -30.08 21.72
CA PRO A 200 31.55 -29.68 21.79
C PRO A 200 31.98 -29.45 23.25
N GLN A 201 33.28 -29.44 23.52
CA GLN A 201 33.82 -29.14 24.86
C GLN A 201 34.42 -27.73 24.89
N PHE A 202 34.22 -27.00 25.99
CA PHE A 202 34.85 -25.71 26.21
C PHE A 202 36.32 -25.89 26.61
N VAL A 203 37.21 -25.36 25.78
CA VAL A 203 38.65 -25.24 26.05
C VAL A 203 38.91 -23.87 26.69
N SER A 204 39.69 -23.85 27.78
CA SER A 204 40.11 -22.62 28.45
C SER A 204 41.39 -22.05 27.81
N HIS A 205 41.43 -20.73 27.66
CA HIS A 205 42.57 -19.95 27.17
C HIS A 205 43.02 -18.95 28.23
N SER A 206 44.16 -18.29 28.01
CA SER A 206 44.62 -17.20 28.88
C SER A 206 43.59 -16.06 29.00
N ASN A 207 43.59 -15.38 30.16
CA ASN A 207 42.72 -14.25 30.47
C ASN A 207 41.22 -14.61 30.55
N GLY A 208 40.88 -15.82 31.00
CA GLY A 208 39.49 -16.25 31.26
C GLY A 208 38.62 -16.43 30.01
N LYS A 209 39.21 -16.55 28.81
CA LYS A 209 38.49 -16.81 27.57
C LYS A 209 38.24 -18.32 27.41
N TYR A 210 37.03 -18.70 27.01
CA TYR A 210 36.66 -20.08 26.70
C TYR A 210 36.16 -20.20 25.26
N THR A 211 36.54 -21.26 24.56
CA THR A 211 36.00 -21.59 23.22
C THR A 211 35.50 -23.03 23.15
N ALA A 212 34.34 -23.25 22.53
CA ALA A 212 33.86 -24.58 22.15
C ALA A 212 33.63 -24.63 20.64
N GLU A 213 34.20 -25.65 19.98
CA GLU A 213 34.16 -25.80 18.53
C GLU A 213 33.58 -27.18 18.16
N LEU A 214 32.61 -27.18 17.26
CA LEU A 214 31.97 -28.37 16.69
C LEU A 214 32.06 -28.32 15.17
N HIS A 215 32.58 -29.38 14.57
CA HIS A 215 32.52 -29.60 13.13
C HIS A 215 31.92 -30.98 12.86
N LEU A 216 30.72 -31.01 12.28
CA LEU A 216 30.05 -32.23 11.86
C LEU A 216 29.85 -32.22 10.34
N THR A 217 30.08 -33.36 9.70
CA THR A 217 29.76 -33.58 8.29
C THR A 217 28.60 -34.58 8.20
N THR A 218 27.74 -34.42 7.19
CA THR A 218 26.58 -35.31 6.95
C THR A 218 25.64 -35.38 8.16
N VAL A 219 24.93 -34.28 8.45
CA VAL A 219 24.08 -34.17 9.64
C VAL A 219 22.61 -34.32 9.28
N GLU A 220 21.95 -35.32 9.86
CA GLU A 220 20.50 -35.53 9.72
C GLU A 220 19.71 -34.53 10.60
N PRO A 221 18.48 -34.12 10.22
CA PRO A 221 17.71 -33.13 10.96
C PRO A 221 17.37 -33.60 12.39
N PRO A 222 17.52 -32.74 13.41
CA PRO A 222 17.12 -33.05 14.78
C PRO A 222 15.60 -33.20 14.88
N VAL A 223 15.15 -33.98 15.87
CA VAL A 223 13.72 -34.03 16.26
C VAL A 223 13.29 -32.62 16.68
N GLU A 224 12.02 -32.25 16.45
CA GLU A 224 11.54 -30.86 16.59
C GLU A 224 11.86 -30.19 17.95
N ASN A 225 11.96 -30.98 19.02
CA ASN A 225 12.27 -30.51 20.37
C ASN A 225 13.78 -30.31 20.67
N GLU A 226 14.66 -30.48 19.67
CA GLU A 226 16.12 -30.50 19.86
C GLU A 226 16.89 -29.43 19.06
N GLN A 227 16.19 -28.50 18.42
CA GLN A 227 16.77 -27.46 17.54
C GLN A 227 17.49 -26.30 18.28
N ILE A 228 17.81 -26.47 19.56
CA ILE A 228 18.41 -25.43 20.41
C ILE A 228 19.59 -26.01 21.19
N LEU A 229 20.77 -25.43 20.96
CA LEU A 229 21.99 -25.68 21.71
C LEU A 229 22.04 -24.75 22.93
N SER A 230 21.94 -25.31 24.14
CA SER A 230 21.91 -24.53 25.38
C SER A 230 23.16 -24.76 26.23
N TYR A 231 23.78 -23.69 26.73
CA TYR A 231 24.88 -23.78 27.71
C TYR A 231 24.79 -22.69 28.77
N ILE A 232 25.33 -22.98 29.96
CA ILE A 232 25.40 -22.05 31.08
C ILE A 232 26.85 -21.57 31.25
N LEU A 233 27.04 -20.26 31.31
CA LEU A 233 28.24 -19.62 31.83
C LEU A 233 28.02 -19.33 33.34
N PRO A 234 28.59 -20.12 34.25
CA PRO A 234 28.50 -19.85 35.68
C PRO A 234 29.30 -18.60 36.04
N VAL A 235 28.71 -17.71 36.85
CA VAL A 235 29.33 -16.44 37.27
C VAL A 235 28.93 -16.08 38.69
N SER A 236 29.86 -15.48 39.44
CA SER A 236 29.52 -14.83 40.71
C SER A 236 28.67 -13.57 40.46
N LEU A 237 27.34 -13.73 40.39
CA LEU A 237 26.40 -12.64 40.13
C LEU A 237 26.42 -11.62 41.28
N LYS A 238 27.08 -10.49 41.05
CA LYS A 238 27.03 -9.34 41.96
C LYS A 238 25.60 -8.75 42.00
N PRO A 239 25.15 -8.16 43.13
CA PRO A 239 23.86 -7.48 43.20
C PRO A 239 23.70 -6.39 42.14
N VAL A 240 24.77 -5.65 41.85
CA VAL A 240 24.86 -4.72 40.71
C VAL A 240 26.04 -5.14 39.84
N MET A 241 25.81 -5.24 38.53
CA MET A 241 26.82 -5.35 37.49
C MET A 241 26.71 -4.13 36.60
N SER A 242 27.84 -3.61 36.13
CA SER A 242 27.88 -2.43 35.27
C SER A 242 29.07 -2.49 34.33
N THR A 243 28.90 -1.93 33.15
CA THR A 243 29.96 -1.73 32.17
C THR A 243 29.81 -0.37 31.51
N VAL A 244 30.89 0.15 30.95
CA VAL A 244 30.87 1.39 30.16
C VAL A 244 31.76 1.20 28.93
N GLU A 245 31.31 1.73 27.81
CA GLU A 245 32.03 1.82 26.55
C GLU A 245 32.28 3.28 26.21
N LYS A 246 33.55 3.66 25.98
CA LYS A 246 33.93 5.04 25.67
C LYS A 246 33.80 5.30 24.16
N ASP A 247 33.26 6.46 23.80
CA ASP A 247 33.17 6.95 22.43
C ASP A 247 33.82 8.34 22.33
N ALA A 248 34.78 8.49 21.41
CA ALA A 248 35.57 9.72 21.29
C ALA A 248 34.78 10.96 20.83
N SER A 249 33.55 10.78 20.30
CA SER A 249 32.70 11.85 19.78
C SER A 249 31.54 12.21 20.69
N VAL A 250 30.93 11.22 21.36
CA VAL A 250 29.73 11.41 22.22
C VAL A 250 30.08 11.40 23.72
N GLY A 251 31.14 10.71 24.13
CA GLY A 251 31.54 10.54 25.53
C GLY A 251 31.62 9.07 25.91
N ALA A 252 30.54 8.53 26.49
CA ALA A 252 30.46 7.11 26.83
C ALA A 252 29.02 6.59 26.91
N TYR A 253 28.85 5.28 26.71
CA TYR A 253 27.61 4.52 26.88
C TYR A 253 27.77 3.58 28.06
N PHE A 254 26.80 3.51 28.97
CA PHE A 254 26.82 2.56 30.08
C PHE A 254 25.65 1.59 30.02
N ALA A 255 25.87 0.39 30.57
CA ALA A 255 24.82 -0.58 30.86
C ALA A 255 24.97 -1.07 32.31
N ILE A 256 23.85 -1.20 33.00
CA ILE A 256 23.73 -1.65 34.39
C ILE A 256 22.71 -2.77 34.43
N SER A 257 23.05 -3.87 35.09
CA SER A 257 22.12 -4.92 35.45
C SER A 257 22.10 -5.07 36.96
N CYS A 258 20.98 -4.78 37.62
CA CYS A 258 20.81 -4.94 39.07
C CYS A 258 19.79 -6.03 39.41
N ALA A 259 20.11 -6.83 40.43
CA ALA A 259 19.20 -7.83 40.96
C ALA A 259 17.95 -7.17 41.55
N LEU A 260 16.79 -7.75 41.25
CA LEU A 260 15.52 -7.35 41.83
C LEU A 260 15.20 -8.25 43.05
N PRO A 261 14.54 -7.72 44.10
CA PRO A 261 13.96 -8.59 45.12
C PRO A 261 12.87 -9.44 44.47
N THR A 262 12.75 -10.71 44.86
CA THR A 262 11.64 -11.55 44.40
C THR A 262 10.33 -10.98 44.95
N PRO A 263 9.36 -10.58 44.10
CA PRO A 263 8.09 -10.02 44.57
C PRO A 263 7.23 -11.16 45.14
N ASN A 264 7.32 -11.34 46.46
CA ASN A 264 6.56 -12.37 47.19
C ASN A 264 5.22 -11.84 47.75
N GLN A 265 4.84 -10.59 47.45
CA GLN A 265 3.59 -9.98 47.88
C GLN A 265 2.50 -10.19 46.83
N LEU A 266 1.39 -10.80 47.24
CA LEU A 266 0.18 -10.92 46.43
C LEU A 266 -0.69 -9.65 46.57
N ARG A 267 -1.51 -9.34 45.56
CA ARG A 267 -2.47 -8.23 45.56
C ARG A 267 -3.55 -8.44 46.63
N THR A 268 -3.32 -7.91 47.83
CA THR A 268 -4.20 -8.05 49.00
C THR A 268 -5.58 -7.42 48.80
N ASP A 269 -5.64 -6.34 48.03
CA ASP A 269 -6.83 -5.51 47.81
C ASP A 269 -7.97 -6.28 47.08
N GLN A 270 -7.66 -7.47 46.55
CA GLN A 270 -8.61 -8.37 45.90
C GLN A 270 -9.06 -9.56 46.76
N LEU A 271 -8.69 -9.62 48.05
CA LEU A 271 -9.09 -10.70 48.96
C LEU A 271 -10.51 -10.51 49.52
N ASP A 272 -10.98 -9.26 49.66
CA ASP A 272 -12.29 -8.92 50.23
C ASP A 272 -13.43 -8.82 49.18
N ILE A 273 -13.16 -9.14 47.90
CA ILE A 273 -14.14 -9.01 46.81
C ILE A 273 -14.99 -10.30 46.69
N PRO A 274 -16.34 -10.23 46.70
CA PRO A 274 -17.20 -11.42 46.72
C PRO A 274 -17.24 -12.23 45.40
N SER A 275 -16.69 -11.69 44.31
CA SER A 275 -16.40 -12.41 43.06
C SER A 275 -15.57 -11.56 42.13
N LYS A 276 -14.66 -12.17 41.35
CA LYS A 276 -13.91 -11.45 40.31
C LYS A 276 -14.75 -11.20 39.05
N ARG A 277 -14.49 -10.09 38.36
CA ARG A 277 -15.04 -9.69 37.06
C ARG A 277 -13.92 -9.57 36.02
N ILE A 278 -13.88 -10.50 35.07
CA ILE A 278 -12.81 -10.66 34.08
C ILE A 278 -13.30 -10.25 32.69
N CYS A 279 -12.50 -9.52 31.93
CA CYS A 279 -12.76 -9.28 30.51
C CYS A 279 -11.80 -10.10 29.65
N ILE A 280 -12.34 -11.02 28.84
CA ILE A 280 -11.59 -11.82 27.87
C ILE A 280 -11.72 -11.18 26.50
N LEU A 281 -10.60 -10.77 25.92
CA LEU A 281 -10.46 -10.22 24.58
C LEU A 281 -9.90 -11.33 23.70
N TRP A 282 -10.70 -11.84 22.76
CA TRP A 282 -10.36 -13.01 21.98
C TRP A 282 -10.22 -12.70 20.50
N ASP A 283 -8.99 -12.82 20.01
CA ASP A 283 -8.66 -12.66 18.60
C ASP A 283 -9.11 -13.89 17.81
N ALA A 284 -10.06 -13.68 16.91
CA ALA A 284 -10.67 -14.69 16.06
C ALA A 284 -10.36 -14.45 14.58
N SER A 285 -9.23 -13.82 14.28
CA SER A 285 -8.65 -13.66 12.94
C SER A 285 -8.11 -14.98 12.36
N LEU A 286 -7.67 -14.96 11.09
CA LEU A 286 -7.11 -16.14 10.43
C LEU A 286 -5.72 -16.52 10.94
N SER A 287 -4.86 -15.57 11.32
CA SER A 287 -3.50 -15.87 11.82
C SER A 287 -3.55 -16.83 13.01
N ARG A 288 -4.51 -16.59 13.91
CA ARG A 288 -4.81 -17.38 15.12
C ARG A 288 -5.42 -18.77 14.84
N SER A 289 -5.65 -19.15 13.58
CA SER A 289 -6.21 -20.46 13.21
C SER A 289 -5.20 -21.56 12.85
N ASN A 290 -3.90 -21.28 12.94
CA ASN A 290 -2.85 -22.22 12.52
C ASN A 290 -2.80 -23.51 13.37
N SER A 291 -3.21 -23.47 14.65
CA SER A 291 -3.10 -24.62 15.53
C SER A 291 -4.24 -24.73 16.55
N LYS A 292 -4.94 -25.87 16.51
CA LYS A 292 -5.90 -26.28 17.55
C LYS A 292 -5.19 -26.50 18.89
N GLU A 293 -3.92 -26.89 18.86
CA GLU A 293 -3.09 -27.13 20.04
C GLU A 293 -2.82 -25.83 20.80
N ASN A 294 -2.43 -24.74 20.12
CA ASN A 294 -2.22 -23.43 20.72
C ASN A 294 -3.48 -22.98 21.49
N ARG A 295 -4.65 -23.10 20.85
CA ARG A 295 -5.96 -22.80 21.47
C ARG A 295 -6.25 -23.69 22.69
N THR A 296 -5.97 -24.99 22.59
CA THR A 296 -6.15 -25.92 23.72
C THR A 296 -5.23 -25.58 24.89
N LEU A 297 -3.97 -25.22 24.64
CA LEU A 297 -3.02 -24.81 25.67
C LEU A 297 -3.43 -23.49 26.35
N GLU A 298 -3.89 -22.51 25.57
CA GLU A 298 -4.41 -21.24 26.08
C GLU A 298 -5.63 -21.42 26.99
N LEU A 299 -6.58 -22.27 26.57
CA LEU A 299 -7.78 -22.59 27.36
C LEU A 299 -7.47 -23.47 28.59
N ASP A 300 -6.44 -24.32 28.54
CA ASP A 300 -5.95 -25.08 29.70
C ASP A 300 -5.25 -24.17 30.72
N GLY A 301 -4.41 -23.24 30.25
CA GLY A 301 -3.83 -22.18 31.09
C GLY A 301 -4.91 -21.34 31.78
N LEU A 302 -5.94 -20.93 31.02
CA LEU A 302 -7.10 -20.22 31.55
C LEU A 302 -7.86 -21.06 32.59
N LYS A 303 -8.04 -22.36 32.33
CA LYS A 303 -8.69 -23.30 33.26
C LYS A 303 -7.94 -23.38 34.58
N LYS A 304 -6.63 -23.58 34.53
CA LYS A 304 -5.75 -23.68 35.71
C LYS A 304 -5.90 -22.47 36.64
N ILE A 305 -6.07 -21.27 36.09
CA ILE A 305 -6.29 -20.02 36.84
C ILE A 305 -7.72 -19.98 37.42
N PHE A 306 -8.72 -20.27 36.59
CA PHE A 306 -10.13 -20.19 37.00
C PHE A 306 -10.54 -21.29 37.99
N ASP A 307 -10.02 -22.51 37.88
CA ASP A 307 -10.24 -23.57 38.87
C ASP A 307 -9.77 -23.11 40.25
N THR A 308 -8.55 -22.55 40.37
CA THR A 308 -8.03 -21.98 41.62
C THR A 308 -8.91 -20.84 42.14
N TRP A 309 -9.33 -19.91 41.29
CA TRP A 309 -10.22 -18.81 41.71
C TRP A 309 -11.64 -19.27 42.10
N LEU A 310 -12.21 -20.27 41.42
CA LEU A 310 -13.53 -20.82 41.74
C LEU A 310 -13.55 -21.48 43.12
N THR A 311 -12.47 -22.13 43.55
CA THR A 311 -12.37 -22.64 44.94
C THR A 311 -12.39 -21.54 46.01
N ARG A 312 -12.00 -20.30 45.65
CA ARG A 312 -11.94 -19.16 46.57
C ARG A 312 -13.23 -18.33 46.57
N PHE A 313 -13.86 -18.14 45.41
CA PHE A 313 -14.98 -17.21 45.23
C PHE A 313 -16.32 -17.86 44.86
N ASN A 314 -16.36 -19.16 44.55
CA ASN A 314 -17.53 -19.94 44.06
C ASN A 314 -18.20 -19.43 42.76
N LYS A 315 -17.90 -18.23 42.28
CA LYS A 315 -18.38 -17.67 41.01
C LYS A 315 -17.40 -16.63 40.45
N ILE A 316 -17.39 -16.49 39.12
CA ILE A 316 -16.64 -15.46 38.39
C ILE A 316 -17.57 -14.86 37.33
N GLU A 317 -17.63 -13.53 37.22
CA GLU A 317 -18.29 -12.85 36.10
C GLU A 317 -17.28 -12.68 34.96
N ILE A 318 -17.63 -13.11 33.75
CA ILE A 318 -16.75 -13.06 32.59
C ILE A 318 -17.45 -12.31 31.44
N ILE A 319 -16.74 -11.36 30.84
CA ILE A 319 -17.17 -10.65 29.63
C ILE A 319 -16.26 -11.13 28.50
N ILE A 320 -16.79 -11.89 27.55
CA ILE A 320 -16.05 -12.35 26.37
C ILE A 320 -16.35 -11.39 25.21
N ILE A 321 -15.31 -10.77 24.67
CA ILE A 321 -15.38 -9.93 23.46
C ILE A 321 -14.55 -10.61 22.38
N LEU A 322 -15.21 -11.07 21.32
CA LEU A 322 -14.50 -11.55 20.13
C LEU A 322 -14.17 -10.36 19.24
N PHE A 323 -12.95 -10.31 18.72
CA PHE A 323 -12.55 -9.32 17.73
C PHE A 323 -11.78 -9.97 16.57
N ARG A 324 -11.77 -9.27 15.44
CA ARG A 324 -11.21 -9.69 14.15
C ARG A 324 -11.14 -8.43 13.29
N ASN A 325 -11.71 -8.43 12.07
CA ASN A 325 -11.92 -7.23 11.27
C ASN A 325 -12.94 -6.27 11.90
N ASN A 326 -13.91 -6.83 12.64
CA ASN A 326 -14.92 -6.16 13.45
C ASN A 326 -14.93 -6.77 14.86
N MET A 327 -15.39 -5.98 15.84
CA MET A 327 -15.65 -6.44 17.19
C MET A 327 -17.09 -6.95 17.29
N ASN A 328 -17.28 -8.10 17.94
CA ASN A 328 -18.59 -8.67 18.22
C ASN A 328 -19.18 -8.08 19.51
N GLU A 329 -20.50 -8.16 19.66
CA GLU A 329 -21.19 -7.80 20.90
C GLU A 329 -20.66 -8.64 22.09
N PRO A 330 -20.47 -8.04 23.28
CA PRO A 330 -19.94 -8.75 24.44
C PRO A 330 -20.87 -9.87 24.94
N ILE A 331 -20.33 -11.07 25.12
CA ILE A 331 -21.02 -12.19 25.76
C ILE A 331 -20.73 -12.13 27.26
N ILE A 332 -21.77 -11.93 28.08
CA ILE A 332 -21.66 -11.99 29.54
C ILE A 332 -21.94 -13.43 29.99
N PHE A 333 -20.98 -14.04 30.67
CA PHE A 333 -21.04 -15.41 31.17
C PHE A 333 -20.75 -15.45 32.68
N GLN A 334 -21.50 -16.25 33.43
CA GLN A 334 -21.25 -16.49 34.84
C GLN A 334 -20.64 -17.89 35.03
N LEU A 335 -19.36 -17.95 35.37
CA LEU A 335 -18.64 -19.20 35.59
C LEU A 335 -18.84 -19.67 37.03
N LEU A 336 -19.11 -20.97 37.16
CA LEU A 336 -19.36 -21.73 38.39
C LEU A 336 -18.50 -23.01 38.35
N PRO A 337 -18.24 -23.68 39.50
CA PRO A 337 -17.39 -24.87 39.54
C PRO A 337 -17.84 -26.06 38.67
N ASN A 338 -19.09 -26.07 38.21
CA ASN A 338 -19.70 -27.18 37.46
C ASN A 338 -20.05 -26.86 35.99
N ASN A 339 -19.91 -25.62 35.52
CA ASN A 339 -20.31 -25.22 34.15
C ASN A 339 -19.12 -24.87 33.23
N TRP A 340 -17.92 -25.36 33.55
CA TRP A 340 -16.72 -25.19 32.73
C TRP A 340 -16.90 -25.65 31.27
N ASN A 341 -17.64 -26.74 31.05
CA ASN A 341 -17.92 -27.24 29.70
C ASN A 341 -18.75 -26.24 28.89
N ASP A 342 -19.77 -25.64 29.52
CA ASP A 342 -20.63 -24.62 28.89
C ASP A 342 -19.83 -23.34 28.59
N PHE A 343 -18.88 -22.99 29.47
CA PHE A 343 -17.95 -21.88 29.22
C PHE A 343 -17.07 -22.15 27.99
N ILE A 344 -16.47 -23.34 27.90
CA ILE A 344 -15.57 -23.70 26.80
C ILE A 344 -16.28 -23.82 25.45
N GLN A 345 -17.57 -24.17 25.41
CA GLN A 345 -18.36 -24.15 24.16
C GLN A 345 -18.30 -22.79 23.45
N ASN A 346 -18.25 -21.67 24.19
CA ASN A 346 -18.12 -20.32 23.61
C ASN A 346 -16.84 -20.14 22.77
N PHE A 347 -15.80 -20.98 22.96
CA PHE A 347 -14.53 -20.91 22.24
C PHE A 347 -14.31 -22.05 21.25
N GLN A 348 -14.97 -23.19 21.43
CA GLN A 348 -14.75 -24.37 20.58
C GLN A 348 -15.23 -24.15 19.14
N ASP A 349 -16.42 -23.56 18.98
CA ASP A 349 -17.11 -23.38 17.71
C ASP A 349 -16.78 -22.06 16.98
N ILE A 350 -15.92 -21.21 17.56
CA ILE A 350 -15.54 -19.94 16.93
C ILE A 350 -14.87 -20.21 15.56
N PRO A 351 -15.42 -19.72 14.44
CA PRO A 351 -14.71 -19.71 13.18
C PRO A 351 -13.68 -18.59 13.23
N TYR A 352 -12.41 -18.97 13.31
CA TYR A 352 -11.29 -18.06 13.13
C TYR A 352 -11.21 -17.64 11.66
N ASP A 353 -11.52 -16.39 11.36
CA ASP A 353 -11.79 -15.89 10.01
C ASP A 353 -11.77 -14.35 9.96
N GLY A 354 -11.19 -13.79 8.91
CA GLY A 354 -10.96 -12.36 8.76
C GLY A 354 -9.61 -11.90 9.31
N ALA A 355 -9.27 -10.65 9.02
CA ALA A 355 -8.04 -10.01 9.47
C ALA A 355 -8.10 -9.52 10.94
N THR A 356 -6.99 -9.06 11.50
CA THR A 356 -6.92 -8.47 12.86
C THR A 356 -6.99 -6.94 12.84
N ASN A 357 -7.89 -6.37 13.66
CA ASN A 357 -8.03 -4.92 13.88
C ASN A 357 -7.88 -4.56 15.37
N LEU A 358 -6.66 -4.26 15.81
CA LEU A 358 -6.36 -3.94 17.21
C LEU A 358 -6.83 -2.55 17.66
N SER A 359 -7.08 -1.59 16.75
CA SER A 359 -7.54 -0.25 17.16
C SER A 359 -8.95 -0.28 17.75
N GLN A 360 -9.76 -1.30 17.45
CA GLN A 360 -11.09 -1.49 18.05
C GLN A 360 -11.04 -1.68 19.57
N LEU A 361 -9.92 -2.13 20.13
CA LEU A 361 -9.72 -2.21 21.58
C LEU A 361 -9.82 -0.83 22.25
N SER A 362 -9.59 0.27 21.52
CA SER A 362 -9.77 1.65 22.02
C SER A 362 -11.24 2.01 22.32
N SER A 363 -12.20 1.26 21.78
CA SER A 363 -13.63 1.48 22.04
C SER A 363 -14.11 0.86 23.36
N ILE A 364 -13.32 -0.04 23.96
CA ILE A 364 -13.73 -0.82 25.13
C ILE A 364 -13.76 0.05 26.39
N HIS A 365 -14.97 0.29 26.91
CA HIS A 365 -15.21 1.02 28.15
C HIS A 365 -16.32 0.33 28.93
N PHE A 366 -16.11 0.15 30.24
CA PHE A 366 -17.09 -0.47 31.13
C PHE A 366 -17.49 0.49 32.25
N MET A 367 -18.79 0.52 32.56
CA MET A 367 -19.35 1.29 33.68
C MET A 367 -19.04 0.66 35.05
N GLN A 368 -18.79 -0.65 35.09
CA GLN A 368 -18.32 -1.36 36.29
C GLN A 368 -16.83 -1.66 36.17
N PRO A 369 -16.08 -1.66 37.29
CA PRO A 369 -14.66 -2.00 37.28
C PRO A 369 -14.44 -3.43 36.81
N ILE A 370 -13.38 -3.64 36.04
CA ILE A 370 -12.86 -4.95 35.64
C ILE A 370 -11.64 -5.25 36.52
N ASP A 371 -11.50 -6.48 37.01
CA ASP A 371 -10.36 -6.88 37.84
C ASP A 371 -9.12 -7.25 37.01
N TYR A 372 -9.33 -7.89 35.85
CA TYR A 372 -8.28 -8.27 34.90
C TYR A 372 -8.80 -8.27 33.46
N TYR A 373 -7.94 -7.84 32.53
CA TYR A 373 -8.13 -8.02 31.09
C TYR A 373 -7.24 -9.17 30.60
N PHE A 374 -7.81 -10.18 29.96
CA PHE A 374 -7.07 -11.31 29.37
C PHE A 374 -7.16 -11.22 27.85
N LEU A 375 -6.03 -10.98 27.16
CA LEU A 375 -5.94 -10.83 25.71
C LEU A 375 -5.33 -12.09 25.09
N PHE A 376 -6.08 -12.75 24.21
CA PHE A 376 -5.63 -13.91 23.44
C PHE A 376 -5.42 -13.45 21.99
N SER A 377 -4.19 -13.13 21.61
CA SER A 377 -3.82 -12.58 20.30
C SER A 377 -2.33 -12.77 20.04
N ASP A 378 -1.91 -12.73 18.76
CA ASP A 378 -0.50 -12.63 18.36
C ASP A 378 0.04 -11.19 18.41
N CYS A 379 -0.83 -10.23 18.80
CA CYS A 379 -0.54 -8.80 18.89
C CYS A 379 -0.24 -8.11 17.55
N ILE A 380 -0.48 -8.76 16.40
CA ILE A 380 -0.25 -8.19 15.07
C ILE A 380 -1.58 -7.65 14.51
N SER A 381 -1.61 -6.38 14.11
CA SER A 381 -2.75 -5.80 13.38
C SER A 381 -2.43 -5.71 11.89
N THR A 382 -3.37 -6.12 11.04
CA THR A 382 -3.24 -6.12 9.57
C THR A 382 -4.17 -5.11 8.90
N LEU A 383 -5.22 -4.66 9.59
CA LEU A 383 -6.21 -3.69 9.07
C LEU A 383 -5.96 -2.23 9.47
N THR A 384 -5.09 -1.96 10.44
CA THR A 384 -4.90 -0.61 11.01
C THR A 384 -3.52 -0.06 10.73
N ASN A 385 -3.41 1.28 10.71
CA ASN A 385 -2.13 1.97 10.88
C ASN A 385 -1.98 2.35 12.36
N ASP A 386 -0.77 2.20 12.88
CA ASP A 386 -0.49 2.21 14.31
C ASP A 386 -0.74 3.57 14.99
N SER A 387 -0.77 4.67 14.23
CA SER A 387 -1.26 5.98 14.66
C SER A 387 -2.62 5.99 15.38
N MET A 388 -3.48 4.98 15.19
CA MET A 388 -4.76 4.86 15.91
C MET A 388 -4.68 4.13 17.27
N ILE A 389 -3.47 3.77 17.74
CA ILE A 389 -3.23 3.02 18.97
C ILE A 389 -2.71 3.91 20.12
N GLU A 390 -2.44 5.19 19.86
CA GLU A 390 -1.97 6.14 20.88
C GLU A 390 -2.93 6.22 22.09
N ASN A 391 -2.36 6.06 23.29
CA ASN A 391 -3.05 6.04 24.59
C ASN A 391 -4.01 4.87 24.84
N LEU A 392 -4.03 3.82 24.01
CA LEU A 392 -4.87 2.62 24.21
C LEU A 392 -4.75 2.01 25.63
N TYR A 393 -3.54 1.93 26.18
CA TYR A 393 -3.31 1.43 27.54
C TYR A 393 -4.07 2.21 28.63
N SER A 394 -4.41 3.48 28.37
CA SER A 394 -5.14 4.32 29.33
C SER A 394 -6.58 3.89 29.54
N ASN A 395 -7.17 3.13 28.61
CA ASN A 395 -8.53 2.58 28.74
C ASN A 395 -8.57 1.38 29.69
N PHE A 396 -7.47 0.61 29.76
CA PHE A 396 -7.35 -0.57 30.63
C PHE A 396 -7.06 -0.17 32.08
N LYS A 397 -8.12 0.14 32.84
CA LYS A 397 -8.07 0.51 34.27
C LYS A 397 -7.71 -0.64 35.23
N ALA A 398 -7.16 -1.74 34.71
CA ALA A 398 -6.78 -2.93 35.44
C ALA A 398 -5.62 -3.66 34.72
N PRO A 399 -4.96 -4.65 35.33
CA PRO A 399 -3.85 -5.36 34.71
C PRO A 399 -4.28 -6.11 33.45
N ILE A 400 -3.46 -6.06 32.41
CA ILE A 400 -3.69 -6.79 31.16
C ILE A 400 -2.71 -7.95 30.99
N TRP A 401 -3.25 -9.15 30.80
CA TRP A 401 -2.49 -10.38 30.65
C TRP A 401 -2.65 -10.93 29.24
N ILE A 402 -1.54 -11.07 28.53
CA ILE A 402 -1.50 -11.55 27.15
C ILE A 402 -1.17 -13.04 27.16
N PHE A 403 -2.10 -13.85 26.65
CA PHE A 403 -2.00 -15.30 26.53
C PHE A 403 -1.60 -15.63 25.09
N ASN A 404 -0.51 -16.38 24.93
CA ASN A 404 -0.06 -16.82 23.62
C ASN A 404 0.56 -18.23 23.68
N GLY A 405 -0.18 -19.21 23.19
CA GLY A 405 0.25 -20.59 22.99
C GLY A 405 1.00 -20.82 21.69
N ASN A 406 1.25 -19.78 20.88
CA ASN A 406 1.97 -19.90 19.60
C ASN A 406 3.32 -20.59 19.76
N HIS A 407 3.67 -21.36 18.73
CA HIS A 407 5.03 -21.83 18.59
C HIS A 407 5.95 -20.64 18.34
N LEU A 408 7.17 -20.75 18.85
CA LEU A 408 8.27 -19.80 18.74
C LEU A 408 8.63 -19.34 17.31
N HIS A 409 8.19 -20.13 16.32
CA HIS A 409 8.40 -19.92 14.90
C HIS A 409 7.26 -19.12 14.24
N GLU A 410 6.11 -18.99 14.91
CA GLU A 410 5.00 -18.14 14.50
C GLU A 410 5.25 -16.70 14.95
N PRO A 411 4.85 -15.68 14.16
CA PRO A 411 5.17 -14.29 14.45
C PRO A 411 4.38 -13.74 15.65
N PHE A 412 4.96 -12.77 16.35
CA PHE A 412 4.34 -12.08 17.49
C PHE A 412 4.86 -10.64 17.62
N ASP A 413 3.99 -9.69 17.98
CA ASP A 413 4.39 -8.29 18.22
C ASP A 413 4.75 -8.02 19.69
N PHE A 414 6.04 -8.12 19.99
CA PHE A 414 6.58 -7.79 21.32
C PHE A 414 6.57 -6.29 21.64
N ASP A 415 6.60 -5.40 20.64
CA ASP A 415 6.54 -3.95 20.88
C ASP A 415 5.14 -3.56 21.39
N PHE A 416 4.09 -4.06 20.75
CA PHE A 416 2.70 -3.87 21.19
C PHE A 416 2.41 -4.58 22.53
N MET A 417 2.97 -5.78 22.74
CA MET A 417 2.89 -6.49 24.03
C MET A 417 3.52 -5.67 25.17
N ARG A 418 4.73 -5.12 24.98
CA ARG A 418 5.38 -4.24 25.97
C ARG A 418 4.58 -2.96 26.20
N TYR A 419 4.08 -2.35 25.12
CA TYR A 419 3.23 -1.16 25.19
C TYR A 419 2.01 -1.37 26.09
N LEU A 420 1.28 -2.48 25.92
CA LEU A 420 0.10 -2.79 26.74
C LEU A 420 0.44 -3.20 28.20
N THR A 421 1.52 -3.95 28.42
CA THR A 421 1.79 -4.57 29.73
C THR A 421 2.71 -3.75 30.65
N GLN A 422 3.67 -3.02 30.08
CA GLN A 422 4.72 -2.33 30.84
C GLN A 422 4.41 -0.83 31.05
N TYR A 423 3.84 -0.16 30.04
CA TYR A 423 3.45 1.26 30.13
C TYR A 423 2.04 1.48 30.72
N ASN A 424 1.25 0.42 30.91
CA ASN A 424 0.05 0.47 31.73
C ASN A 424 0.43 0.59 33.21
N GLY A 425 0.01 1.69 33.85
CA GLY A 425 0.27 1.93 35.28
C GLY A 425 -0.35 0.90 36.23
N ASN A 426 -1.33 0.11 35.76
CA ASN A 426 -1.94 -0.99 36.51
C ASN A 426 -1.13 -2.30 36.44
N GLY A 427 -0.12 -2.35 35.55
CA GLY A 427 0.67 -3.52 35.24
C GLY A 427 -0.02 -4.49 34.28
N GLY A 428 0.45 -5.74 34.30
CA GLY A 428 0.09 -6.75 33.33
C GLY A 428 1.28 -7.66 33.00
N GLY A 429 1.07 -8.67 32.17
CA GLY A 429 2.11 -9.64 31.86
C GLY A 429 1.86 -10.46 30.62
N TYR A 430 2.87 -11.25 30.26
CA TYR A 430 2.87 -12.12 29.09
C TYR A 430 3.07 -13.58 29.50
N LEU A 431 2.12 -14.42 29.11
CA LEU A 431 2.09 -15.87 29.28
C LEU A 431 2.33 -16.51 27.91
N ASN A 432 3.61 -16.75 27.61
CA ASN A 432 4.01 -17.59 26.48
C ASN A 432 3.65 -19.06 26.76
N ARG A 433 3.69 -19.87 25.70
CA ARG A 433 3.57 -21.32 25.73
C ARG A 433 4.17 -22.00 26.97
N GLU A 434 5.45 -21.78 27.26
CA GLU A 434 6.16 -22.39 28.39
C GLU A 434 5.53 -22.04 29.75
N LYS A 435 5.07 -20.80 29.94
CA LYS A 435 4.36 -20.40 31.17
C LYS A 435 2.98 -21.03 31.27
N LEU A 436 2.26 -21.21 30.15
CA LEU A 436 0.94 -21.85 30.13
C LEU A 436 0.98 -23.34 30.53
N GLU A 437 2.12 -24.00 30.32
CA GLU A 437 2.36 -25.39 30.70
C GLU A 437 2.62 -25.58 32.22
N LEU A 438 2.83 -24.49 32.99
CA LEU A 438 3.01 -24.53 34.46
C LEU A 438 1.77 -25.04 35.22
N THR A 439 1.96 -25.36 36.51
CA THR A 439 0.89 -25.77 37.43
C THR A 439 -0.08 -24.62 37.76
N SER A 440 -1.28 -24.96 38.24
CA SER A 440 -2.33 -24.00 38.64
C SER A 440 -1.86 -22.97 39.66
N ASP A 441 -1.13 -23.42 40.68
CA ASP A 441 -0.67 -22.55 41.76
C ASP A 441 0.41 -21.58 41.28
N ASN A 442 1.30 -22.04 40.38
CA ASN A 442 2.34 -21.20 39.77
C ASN A 442 1.73 -20.18 38.80
N LEU A 443 0.78 -20.57 37.95
CA LEU A 443 0.09 -19.62 37.06
C LEU A 443 -0.74 -18.59 37.83
N THR A 444 -1.49 -19.02 38.83
CA THR A 444 -2.35 -18.13 39.61
C THR A 444 -1.52 -17.16 40.45
N SER A 445 -0.45 -17.64 41.10
CA SER A 445 0.46 -16.76 41.84
C SER A 445 1.16 -15.74 40.94
N ILE A 446 1.57 -16.11 39.72
CA ILE A 446 2.07 -15.15 38.73
C ILE A 446 1.03 -14.03 38.50
N ILE A 447 -0.24 -14.35 38.27
CA ILE A 447 -1.27 -13.33 38.00
C ILE A 447 -1.60 -12.47 39.23
N GLU A 448 -1.61 -13.06 40.42
CA GLU A 448 -1.94 -12.38 41.67
C GLU A 448 -0.77 -11.60 42.30
N THR A 449 0.46 -11.74 41.79
CA THR A 449 1.65 -11.06 42.33
C THR A 449 1.67 -9.56 42.03
N ILE A 450 2.10 -8.76 43.02
CA ILE A 450 2.35 -7.32 42.84
C ILE A 450 3.64 -7.13 42.05
N GLN A 451 3.55 -6.43 40.92
CA GLN A 451 4.72 -6.09 40.11
C GLN A 451 5.56 -5.00 40.77
N ILE A 452 6.88 -5.13 40.62
CA ILE A 452 7.81 -4.04 40.85
C ILE A 452 7.70 -3.08 39.67
N GLN A 453 7.62 -1.78 39.96
CA GLN A 453 7.68 -0.71 38.98
C GLN A 453 9.02 0.01 39.11
N TYR A 454 9.74 0.18 38.01
CA TYR A 454 10.81 1.19 37.95
C TYR A 454 10.13 2.56 37.84
N MET A 455 10.53 3.52 38.67
CA MET A 455 9.91 4.85 38.71
C MET A 455 10.75 5.87 37.94
N LYS A 456 12.05 5.98 38.28
CA LYS A 456 13.01 6.92 37.69
C LYS A 456 14.41 6.72 38.25
N LEU A 457 15.38 7.37 37.60
CA LEU A 457 16.74 7.57 38.09
C LEU A 457 16.87 8.97 38.72
N HIS A 458 17.51 9.05 39.89
CA HIS A 458 17.87 10.30 40.57
C HIS A 458 19.37 10.52 40.43
N SER A 459 19.80 11.59 39.79
CA SER A 459 21.23 11.88 39.57
C SER A 459 21.58 13.32 39.92
N ASN A 460 22.72 13.49 40.58
CA ASN A 460 23.39 14.78 40.79
C ASN A 460 24.44 15.06 39.67
N SER A 461 24.48 14.24 38.63
CA SER A 461 25.52 14.16 37.61
C SER A 461 24.95 14.08 36.18
N ASN A 462 25.77 14.46 35.20
CA ASN A 462 25.40 14.52 33.78
C ASN A 462 25.26 13.12 33.16
N VAL A 463 24.13 12.45 33.39
CA VAL A 463 23.70 11.27 32.62
C VAL A 463 22.49 11.65 31.76
N GLN A 464 22.45 11.17 30.52
CA GLN A 464 21.44 11.54 29.53
C GLN A 464 21.00 10.33 28.69
N GLN A 465 19.87 10.47 27.98
CA GLN A 465 19.30 9.44 27.11
C GLN A 465 19.27 8.05 27.78
N ILE A 466 18.61 7.98 28.94
CA ILE A 466 18.51 6.79 29.78
C ILE A 466 17.29 5.97 29.37
N TYR A 467 17.44 4.64 29.30
CA TYR A 467 16.37 3.70 28.94
C TYR A 467 16.29 2.54 29.95
N PRO A 468 15.10 2.17 30.45
CA PRO A 468 13.80 2.82 30.22
C PRO A 468 13.75 4.28 30.71
N SER A 469 13.15 5.17 29.91
CA SER A 469 13.15 6.61 30.18
C SER A 469 11.98 7.05 31.08
N ASN A 470 10.89 6.28 31.06
CA ASN A 470 9.67 6.51 31.82
C ASN A 470 9.47 5.45 32.92
N ALA A 471 8.57 5.73 33.86
CA ALA A 471 8.12 4.75 34.84
C ALA A 471 7.47 3.54 34.14
N THR A 472 7.80 2.32 34.55
CA THR A 472 7.42 1.10 33.83
C THR A 472 7.24 -0.10 34.75
N SER A 473 6.21 -0.91 34.49
CA SER A 473 5.92 -2.15 35.22
C SER A 473 6.83 -3.28 34.73
N LEU A 474 7.60 -3.88 35.64
CA LEU A 474 8.58 -4.90 35.29
C LEU A 474 7.91 -6.27 35.08
N PRO A 475 8.33 -7.06 34.07
CA PRO A 475 7.88 -8.43 33.91
C PRO A 475 8.09 -9.28 35.17
N LEU A 476 7.12 -10.13 35.48
CA LEU A 476 7.24 -11.07 36.60
C LEU A 476 8.20 -12.21 36.26
N ASN A 477 8.88 -12.70 37.29
CA ASN A 477 10.04 -13.60 37.20
C ASN A 477 11.25 -13.00 36.44
N LEU A 478 11.36 -11.67 36.39
CA LEU A 478 12.59 -10.99 35.98
C LEU A 478 13.55 -10.91 37.17
N ASP A 479 14.64 -11.68 37.16
CA ASP A 479 15.62 -11.66 38.25
C ASP A 479 16.41 -10.34 38.33
N ARG A 480 16.58 -9.66 37.19
CA ARG A 480 17.44 -8.48 37.07
C ARG A 480 16.85 -7.42 36.15
N PHE A 481 16.86 -6.18 36.62
CA PHE A 481 16.54 -5.00 35.82
C PHE A 481 17.75 -4.57 35.00
N LEU A 482 17.54 -4.22 33.73
CA LEU A 482 18.53 -3.59 32.85
C LEU A 482 18.23 -2.09 32.75
N LEU A 483 19.27 -1.28 32.90
CA LEU A 483 19.26 0.14 32.58
C LEU A 483 20.45 0.47 31.68
N VAL A 484 20.24 1.31 30.67
CA VAL A 484 21.29 1.82 29.79
C VAL A 484 21.21 3.34 29.67
N GLY A 485 22.33 4.00 29.35
CA GLY A 485 22.33 5.43 29.13
C GLY A 485 23.65 5.97 28.57
N GLN A 486 23.71 7.29 28.38
CA GLN A 486 24.90 8.01 27.92
C GLN A 486 25.47 8.92 29.01
N ILE A 487 26.78 9.16 28.92
CA ILE A 487 27.55 10.14 29.68
C ILE A 487 28.21 11.06 28.63
N PRO A 488 27.86 12.36 28.57
CA PRO A 488 28.42 13.29 27.61
C PRO A 488 29.86 13.68 27.97
N LEU A 489 30.59 14.23 27.01
CA LEU A 489 31.89 14.86 27.25
C LEU A 489 31.76 16.15 28.09
N PRO A 490 32.75 16.48 28.95
CA PRO A 490 33.92 15.68 29.30
C PRO A 490 33.59 14.56 30.29
N LEU A 491 34.22 13.39 30.13
CA LEU A 491 34.03 12.26 31.03
C LEU A 491 34.61 12.52 32.43
N PRO A 492 33.85 12.37 33.52
CA PRO A 492 34.38 12.40 34.89
C PRO A 492 35.12 11.09 35.22
N ASN A 493 35.81 11.04 36.36
CA ASN A 493 36.48 9.82 36.83
C ASN A 493 35.48 8.77 37.38
N ALA A 494 34.41 9.22 38.01
CA ALA A 494 33.36 8.37 38.56
C ALA A 494 32.00 9.10 38.56
N ILE A 495 30.91 8.33 38.58
CA ILE A 495 29.52 8.80 38.55
C ILE A 495 28.71 8.06 39.61
N GLN A 496 27.80 8.78 40.29
CA GLN A 496 26.88 8.23 41.28
C GLN A 496 25.45 8.73 41.05
N PHE A 497 24.49 7.81 41.16
CA PHE A 497 23.05 8.07 41.06
C PHE A 497 22.24 6.96 41.77
N GLU A 498 20.95 7.18 41.99
CA GLU A 498 20.04 6.23 42.63
C GLU A 498 18.94 5.78 41.67
N LEU A 499 18.61 4.49 41.64
CA LEU A 499 17.43 3.97 40.93
C LEU A 499 16.26 3.84 41.90
N GLU A 500 15.13 4.47 41.60
CA GLU A 500 13.91 4.36 42.41
C GLU A 500 12.98 3.29 41.84
N PHE A 501 12.64 2.32 42.68
CA PHE A 501 11.65 1.29 42.40
C PHE A 501 10.47 1.43 43.36
N SER A 502 9.27 1.05 42.92
CA SER A 502 8.05 0.98 43.73
C SER A 502 7.51 -0.45 43.74
N MET A 503 7.03 -0.92 44.88
CA MET A 503 6.26 -2.15 45.01
C MET A 503 5.19 -1.92 46.07
N ASN A 504 3.91 -2.16 45.75
CA ASN A 504 2.79 -1.94 46.67
C ASN A 504 2.78 -0.51 47.30
N ASN A 505 2.99 0.51 46.47
CA ASN A 505 3.15 1.92 46.86
C ASN A 505 4.32 2.23 47.85
N GLN A 506 5.15 1.24 48.19
CA GLN A 506 6.39 1.44 48.95
C GLN A 506 7.55 1.66 47.97
N THR A 507 8.26 2.77 48.10
CA THR A 507 9.44 3.05 47.27
C THR A 507 10.74 2.62 47.94
N SER A 508 11.69 2.16 47.13
CA SER A 508 13.04 1.80 47.52
C SER A 508 14.03 2.43 46.55
N ARG A 509 15.22 2.79 47.04
CA ARG A 509 16.28 3.40 46.23
C ARG A 509 17.55 2.55 46.26
N LEU A 510 18.07 2.25 45.08
CA LEU A 510 19.30 1.50 44.89
C LEU A 510 20.42 2.45 44.43
N PRO A 511 21.44 2.73 45.26
CA PRO A 511 22.58 3.52 44.85
C PRO A 511 23.45 2.75 43.84
N ILE A 512 23.87 3.44 42.78
CA ILE A 512 24.76 2.98 41.73
C ILE A 512 26.01 3.85 41.73
N SER A 513 27.17 3.22 41.56
CA SER A 513 28.46 3.89 41.38
C SER A 513 29.17 3.30 40.17
N LEU A 514 29.52 4.15 39.20
CA LEU A 514 30.29 3.78 38.01
C LEU A 514 31.69 4.39 38.11
N ASP A 515 32.74 3.57 38.02
CA ASP A 515 34.13 4.02 37.94
C ASP A 515 34.58 3.98 36.47
N LEU A 516 34.90 5.15 35.90
CA LEU A 516 35.25 5.32 34.49
C LEU A 516 36.76 5.18 34.25
N SER A 517 37.57 5.08 35.32
CA SER A 517 39.02 4.96 35.26
C SER A 517 39.50 3.53 34.99
N LEU A 518 38.75 2.52 35.47
CA LEU A 518 39.09 1.09 35.37
C LEU A 518 38.78 0.44 34.00
N ILE A 519 38.37 1.24 33.01
CA ILE A 519 37.65 0.76 31.82
C ILE A 519 38.54 0.81 30.57
N GLN A 520 38.85 -0.38 30.05
CA GLN A 520 39.57 -0.62 28.80
C GLN A 520 38.71 -0.30 27.57
N SER A 521 39.36 0.06 26.47
CA SER A 521 38.75 0.54 25.21
C SER A 521 38.14 -0.53 24.32
N ASP A 522 38.36 -1.81 24.62
CA ASP A 522 38.33 -2.87 23.61
C ASP A 522 36.96 -3.61 23.55
N SER A 523 35.85 -2.92 23.88
CA SER A 523 34.52 -3.49 23.70
C SER A 523 34.12 -3.52 22.22
N ILE A 524 33.42 -4.58 21.82
CA ILE A 524 33.08 -4.90 20.41
C ILE A 524 31.95 -3.98 19.85
N GLY A 525 31.63 -2.89 20.54
CA GLY A 525 30.49 -2.03 20.22
C GLY A 525 29.14 -2.56 20.73
N LEU A 526 29.16 -3.58 21.58
CA LEU A 526 27.96 -4.25 22.07
C LEU A 526 27.17 -3.37 23.04
N ILE A 527 27.84 -2.51 23.82
CA ILE A 527 27.18 -1.68 24.84
C ILE A 527 26.49 -0.47 24.20
N ARG A 528 27.14 0.20 23.24
CA ARG A 528 26.47 1.27 22.46
C ARG A 528 25.30 0.75 21.62
N ARG A 529 25.40 -0.49 21.10
CA ARG A 529 24.29 -1.16 20.39
C ARG A 529 23.16 -1.56 21.33
N LEU A 530 23.45 -2.09 22.52
CA LEU A 530 22.42 -2.37 23.53
C LEU A 530 21.67 -1.08 23.91
N TRP A 531 22.41 0.01 24.13
CA TRP A 531 21.80 1.32 24.37
C TRP A 531 20.85 1.74 23.24
N ALA A 532 21.29 1.62 21.99
CA ALA A 532 20.46 1.93 20.82
C ALA A 532 19.26 0.98 20.68
N GLN A 533 19.42 -0.29 21.09
CA GLN A 533 18.36 -1.29 21.08
C GLN A 533 17.26 -0.99 22.11
N GLU A 534 17.60 -0.66 23.36
CA GLU A 534 16.59 -0.30 24.37
C GLU A 534 15.92 1.04 24.05
N LYS A 535 16.66 2.00 23.48
CA LYS A 535 16.08 3.22 22.91
C LYS A 535 15.08 2.89 21.78
N LEU A 536 15.43 1.96 20.89
CA LEU A 536 14.55 1.50 19.82
C LEU A 536 13.28 0.83 20.37
N ASN A 537 13.40 -0.02 21.40
CA ASN A 537 12.28 -0.69 22.05
C ASN A 537 11.24 0.31 22.62
N GLU A 538 11.69 1.41 23.23
CA GLU A 538 10.80 2.46 23.75
C GLU A 538 10.18 3.33 22.64
N LEU A 539 10.92 3.63 21.57
CA LEU A 539 10.40 4.41 20.44
C LEU A 539 9.41 3.60 19.57
N ASN A 540 9.63 2.28 19.39
CA ASN A 540 8.79 1.42 18.55
C ASN A 540 7.34 1.34 19.04
N ALA A 541 7.10 1.46 20.36
CA ALA A 541 5.77 1.55 20.94
C ALA A 541 4.92 2.70 20.35
N PHE A 542 5.57 3.72 19.77
CA PHE A 542 4.96 4.84 19.05
C PHE A 542 5.65 5.08 17.69
N LYS A 543 5.93 4.00 16.95
CA LYS A 543 6.76 4.01 15.72
C LYS A 543 6.37 5.06 14.68
N ASP A 544 5.08 5.34 14.48
CA ASP A 544 4.64 6.39 13.53
C ASP A 544 5.05 7.80 13.98
N LYS A 545 4.97 8.08 15.29
CA LYS A 545 5.33 9.37 15.89
C LYS A 545 6.84 9.61 15.88
N TYR A 546 7.63 8.57 16.20
CA TYR A 546 9.08 8.65 16.30
C TYR A 546 9.82 8.12 15.06
N LYS A 547 9.16 8.09 13.88
CA LYS A 547 9.72 7.54 12.64
C LYS A 547 11.12 8.08 12.30
N SER A 548 11.34 9.39 12.44
CA SER A 548 12.64 10.01 12.15
C SER A 548 13.73 9.61 13.12
N ASP A 549 13.40 9.47 14.41
CA ASP A 549 14.36 9.07 15.46
C ASP A 549 14.75 7.59 15.29
N ILE A 550 13.77 6.72 15.04
CA ILE A 550 13.98 5.29 14.77
C ILE A 550 14.83 5.09 13.51
N LEU A 551 14.52 5.82 12.42
CA LEU A 551 15.31 5.78 11.19
C LEU A 551 16.76 6.22 11.44
N SER A 552 16.97 7.34 12.12
CA SER A 552 18.31 7.87 12.41
C SER A 552 19.11 6.91 13.27
N LEU A 553 18.49 6.35 14.31
CA LEU A 553 19.10 5.38 15.23
C LEU A 553 19.47 4.07 14.52
N GLY A 554 18.60 3.55 13.65
CA GLY A 554 18.90 2.37 12.84
C GLY A 554 20.10 2.59 11.91
N LEU A 555 20.17 3.75 11.25
CA LEU A 555 21.27 4.13 10.37
C LEU A 555 22.59 4.32 11.11
N GLU A 556 22.58 4.96 12.29
CA GLU A 556 23.78 5.26 13.08
C GLU A 556 24.41 4.00 13.70
N TYR A 557 23.60 3.09 14.26
CA TYR A 557 24.06 1.90 14.98
C TYR A 557 24.05 0.61 14.15
N SER A 558 23.69 0.71 12.86
CA SER A 558 23.51 -0.43 11.93
C SER A 558 22.50 -1.47 12.43
N LEU A 559 21.37 -1.01 12.97
CA LEU A 559 20.27 -1.87 13.43
C LEU A 559 19.19 -1.97 12.35
N VAL A 560 18.66 -3.17 12.12
CA VAL A 560 17.42 -3.37 11.37
C VAL A 560 16.24 -3.00 12.27
N SER A 561 15.37 -2.12 11.80
CA SER A 561 14.22 -1.59 12.54
C SER A 561 12.97 -1.55 11.66
N GLN A 562 11.86 -1.02 12.19
CA GLN A 562 10.64 -0.76 11.43
C GLN A 562 10.87 0.11 10.17
N PHE A 563 11.92 0.94 10.17
CA PHE A 563 12.23 1.86 9.06
C PHE A 563 13.64 1.69 8.45
N THR A 564 14.42 0.69 8.86
CA THR A 564 15.77 0.42 8.32
C THR A 564 15.94 -1.04 7.89
N SER A 565 16.83 -1.26 6.91
CA SER A 565 17.16 -2.56 6.35
C SER A 565 18.65 -2.61 6.00
N LEU A 566 19.23 -3.81 6.01
CA LEU A 566 20.61 -4.03 5.55
C LEU A 566 20.57 -4.54 4.10
N LEU A 567 21.22 -3.82 3.19
CA LEU A 567 21.26 -4.07 1.74
C LEU A 567 22.69 -4.38 1.28
N VAL A 568 22.87 -5.46 0.53
CA VAL A 568 24.12 -5.76 -0.18
C VAL A 568 24.01 -5.26 -1.63
N LEU A 569 25.03 -4.51 -2.06
CA LEU A 569 25.24 -4.10 -3.46
C LEU A 569 26.63 -4.59 -3.92
N GLU A 570 26.72 -4.93 -5.19
CA GLU A 570 27.86 -5.65 -5.77
C GLU A 570 28.90 -4.69 -6.37
N THR A 571 28.45 -3.64 -7.06
CA THR A 571 29.28 -2.83 -7.96
C THR A 571 29.40 -1.37 -7.52
N LEU A 572 30.52 -0.73 -7.86
CA LEU A 572 30.72 0.71 -7.65
C LEU A 572 29.62 1.54 -8.33
N GLN A 573 29.18 1.13 -9.52
CA GLN A 573 28.12 1.82 -10.25
C GLN A 573 26.79 1.82 -9.49
N GLN A 574 26.40 0.72 -8.84
CA GLN A 574 25.21 0.69 -7.99
C GLN A 574 25.36 1.63 -6.78
N HIS A 575 26.49 1.57 -6.08
CA HIS A 575 26.77 2.44 -4.94
C HIS A 575 26.71 3.94 -5.32
N LEU A 576 27.24 4.33 -6.48
CA LEU A 576 27.15 5.69 -7.01
C LEU A 576 25.71 6.05 -7.44
N GLN A 577 25.04 5.18 -8.20
CA GLN A 577 23.67 5.39 -8.69
C GLN A 577 22.67 5.62 -7.54
N TYR A 578 22.81 4.85 -6.46
CA TYR A 578 21.92 4.88 -5.29
C TYR A 578 22.44 5.76 -4.14
N ARG A 579 23.67 6.28 -4.23
CA ARG A 579 24.35 7.07 -3.18
C ARG A 579 24.48 6.32 -1.85
N VAL A 580 24.49 4.98 -1.91
CA VAL A 580 24.72 4.11 -0.76
C VAL A 580 26.23 3.96 -0.60
N CYS A 581 26.79 4.42 0.51
CA CYS A 581 28.20 4.25 0.80
C CYS A 581 28.56 2.76 0.94
N PRO A 582 29.61 2.24 0.28
CA PRO A 582 30.02 0.84 0.44
C PRO A 582 30.36 0.45 1.87
N ALA A 583 30.19 -0.83 2.22
CA ALA A 583 30.64 -1.36 3.49
C ALA A 583 32.16 -1.18 3.65
N LYS A 584 32.60 -0.81 4.87
CA LYS A 584 34.03 -0.57 5.17
C LYS A 584 34.93 -1.81 4.94
N SER A 585 34.35 -3.00 4.94
CA SER A 585 35.04 -4.26 4.60
C SER A 585 35.49 -4.34 3.13
N ARG A 586 34.91 -3.54 2.22
CA ARG A 586 35.35 -3.42 0.82
C ARG A 586 36.18 -2.15 0.60
N THR A 587 37.29 -2.01 1.34
CA THR A 587 38.16 -0.82 1.37
C THR A 587 38.49 -0.22 0.00
N LEU A 588 38.77 -1.04 -1.02
CA LEU A 588 39.07 -0.56 -2.37
C LEU A 588 37.87 0.14 -3.03
N LEU A 589 36.68 -0.47 -2.94
CA LEU A 589 35.45 0.06 -3.55
C LEU A 589 34.90 1.25 -2.73
N TYR A 590 35.07 1.22 -1.40
CA TYR A 590 34.85 2.35 -0.51
C TYR A 590 35.72 3.56 -0.88
N ASN A 591 37.02 3.37 -1.08
CA ASN A 591 37.94 4.44 -1.49
C ASN A 591 37.61 4.99 -2.89
N GLN A 592 37.25 4.13 -3.84
CA GLN A 592 36.77 4.56 -5.16
C GLN A 592 35.49 5.39 -5.06
N TYR A 593 34.54 4.97 -4.23
CA TYR A 593 33.29 5.71 -4.00
C TYR A 593 33.56 7.12 -3.43
N LEU A 594 34.46 7.25 -2.45
CA LEU A 594 34.87 8.55 -1.91
C LEU A 594 35.55 9.44 -2.97
N GLN A 595 36.36 8.87 -3.87
CA GLN A 595 36.99 9.61 -4.96
C GLN A 595 35.98 10.12 -6.01
N HIS A 596 34.87 9.41 -6.21
CA HIS A 596 33.80 9.83 -7.12
C HIS A 596 32.80 10.81 -6.50
N GLN A 597 32.63 10.82 -5.17
CA GLN A 597 31.72 11.76 -4.48
C GLN A 597 32.06 13.25 -4.72
N THR A 598 33.33 13.58 -4.99
CA THR A 598 33.79 14.96 -5.21
C THR A 598 33.39 15.57 -6.57
N VAL A 599 32.76 14.81 -7.48
CA VAL A 599 32.50 15.24 -8.87
C VAL A 599 31.00 15.44 -9.20
N GLU A 600 30.06 14.81 -8.49
CA GLU A 600 28.63 14.85 -8.82
C GLU A 600 27.72 15.54 -7.78
N GLN A 601 27.78 16.88 -7.70
CA GLN A 601 26.80 17.65 -6.91
C GLN A 601 25.70 18.38 -7.69
N ASN A 602 25.78 18.48 -9.03
CA ASN A 602 24.80 19.25 -9.82
C ASN A 602 24.15 18.45 -10.96
N LYS A 603 23.05 17.74 -10.65
CA LYS A 603 22.03 17.28 -11.62
C LYS A 603 20.71 16.89 -10.93
N LYS A 604 19.85 17.88 -10.69
CA LYS A 604 18.38 17.72 -10.66
C LYS A 604 17.77 18.91 -11.37
N ALA A 605 17.33 18.71 -12.62
CA ALA A 605 16.61 19.69 -13.42
C ALA A 605 15.15 19.24 -13.61
N ASN A 606 14.24 20.20 -13.77
CA ASN A 606 12.79 20.04 -13.64
C ASN A 606 12.14 18.92 -14.48
N ASN A 607 11.47 17.99 -13.80
CA ASN A 607 10.61 16.96 -14.42
C ASN A 607 9.27 17.54 -14.94
N ILE A 608 8.78 18.63 -14.35
CA ILE A 608 7.44 19.19 -14.64
C ILE A 608 7.23 19.59 -16.10
N SER A 609 8.30 19.93 -16.83
CA SER A 609 8.25 20.27 -18.26
C SER A 609 7.68 19.15 -19.13
N GLN A 610 7.97 17.88 -18.81
CA GLN A 610 7.42 16.72 -19.55
C GLN A 610 5.93 16.53 -19.27
N VAL A 611 5.51 16.73 -18.00
CA VAL A 611 4.10 16.66 -17.61
C VAL A 611 3.29 17.75 -18.32
N ILE A 612 3.81 18.98 -18.37
CA ILE A 612 3.19 20.11 -19.09
C ILE A 612 3.11 19.82 -20.60
N GLN A 613 4.15 19.24 -21.20
CA GLN A 613 4.13 18.89 -22.63
C GLN A 613 3.03 17.88 -22.95
N LYS A 614 2.88 16.81 -22.15
CA LYS A 614 1.81 15.82 -22.30
C LYS A 614 0.44 16.42 -22.03
N TRP A 615 0.31 17.24 -21.00
CA TRP A 615 -0.93 17.94 -20.67
C TRP A 615 -1.38 18.87 -21.82
N ASN A 616 -0.45 19.58 -22.44
CA ASN A 616 -0.73 20.40 -23.62
C ASN A 616 -1.20 19.55 -24.82
N GLN A 617 -0.69 18.33 -25.00
CA GLN A 617 -1.19 17.39 -26.02
C GLN A 617 -2.63 16.94 -25.73
N THR A 618 -2.96 16.61 -24.48
CA THR A 618 -4.33 16.29 -24.05
C THR A 618 -5.26 17.49 -24.28
N CYS A 619 -4.82 18.71 -23.94
CA CYS A 619 -5.55 19.94 -24.19
C CYS A 619 -5.79 20.17 -25.71
N GLN A 620 -4.77 19.97 -26.54
CA GLN A 620 -4.89 20.09 -28.01
C GLN A 620 -5.83 19.04 -28.61
N TRP A 621 -5.80 17.79 -28.13
CA TRP A 621 -6.78 16.78 -28.53
C TRP A 621 -8.20 17.23 -28.15
N TYR A 622 -8.41 17.70 -26.93
CA TYR A 622 -9.71 18.16 -26.45
C TYR A 622 -10.26 19.32 -27.31
N ASP A 623 -9.39 20.23 -27.75
CA ASP A 623 -9.74 21.40 -28.57
C ASP A 623 -10.00 21.09 -30.06
N LYS A 624 -9.66 19.89 -30.56
CA LYS A 624 -10.01 19.49 -31.93
C LYS A 624 -11.53 19.41 -32.10
N VAL A 625 -12.09 20.36 -32.84
CA VAL A 625 -13.52 20.41 -33.15
C VAL A 625 -13.85 19.39 -34.24
N ILE A 626 -14.28 18.19 -33.83
CA ILE A 626 -14.96 17.23 -34.71
C ILE A 626 -16.44 17.60 -34.72
N THR A 627 -16.99 17.97 -35.89
CA THR A 627 -18.39 18.41 -35.97
C THR A 627 -19.36 17.26 -35.70
N ASP A 628 -20.56 17.57 -35.19
CA ASP A 628 -21.58 16.53 -34.98
C ASP A 628 -21.96 15.84 -36.31
N VAL A 629 -21.91 16.59 -37.43
CA VAL A 629 -22.14 16.06 -38.78
C VAL A 629 -21.08 15.02 -39.16
N ASP A 630 -19.81 15.26 -38.85
CA ASP A 630 -18.73 14.32 -39.17
C ASP A 630 -18.80 13.06 -38.29
N ARG A 631 -19.13 13.19 -37.00
CA ARG A 631 -19.37 12.03 -36.11
C ARG A 631 -20.57 11.20 -36.59
N HIS A 632 -21.66 11.85 -37.00
CA HIS A 632 -22.84 11.16 -37.52
C HIS A 632 -22.57 10.53 -38.89
N ARG A 633 -21.73 11.15 -39.75
CA ARG A 633 -21.27 10.56 -41.01
C ARG A 633 -20.37 9.34 -40.78
N ALA A 634 -19.48 9.37 -39.78
CA ALA A 634 -18.67 8.22 -39.40
C ALA A 634 -19.56 7.03 -38.98
N TYR A 635 -20.59 7.29 -38.15
CA TYR A 635 -21.58 6.28 -37.75
C TYR A 635 -22.38 5.71 -38.94
N LEU A 636 -22.92 6.56 -39.81
CA LEU A 636 -23.72 6.16 -40.97
C LEU A 636 -22.92 5.45 -42.08
N SER A 637 -21.62 5.73 -42.20
CA SER A 637 -20.78 5.17 -43.28
C SER A 637 -20.53 3.66 -43.16
N LYS A 638 -20.76 3.06 -41.98
CA LYS A 638 -20.60 1.62 -41.73
C LYS A 638 -21.91 0.87 -41.44
N SER A 639 -23.00 1.57 -41.16
CA SER A 639 -24.30 0.94 -40.85
C SER A 639 -25.11 0.50 -42.09
N THR A 640 -24.50 0.49 -43.28
CA THR A 640 -25.16 0.09 -44.54
C THR A 640 -24.44 -1.07 -45.23
N PRO A 641 -24.97 -2.31 -45.20
CA PRO A 641 -24.55 -3.36 -46.11
C PRO A 641 -25.16 -3.09 -47.49
N VAL A 642 -24.55 -2.22 -48.28
CA VAL A 642 -25.00 -1.93 -49.65
C VAL A 642 -24.64 -3.10 -50.57
N ASN A 643 -25.51 -4.11 -50.60
CA ASN A 643 -25.58 -5.10 -51.66
C ASN A 643 -26.06 -4.44 -52.97
N MET A 644 -25.19 -3.68 -53.63
CA MET A 644 -25.43 -3.25 -55.01
C MET A 644 -25.11 -4.41 -55.97
N PHE A 645 -26.14 -5.13 -56.38
CA PHE A 645 -26.07 -5.97 -57.57
C PHE A 645 -25.79 -5.09 -58.80
N ALA A 646 -24.54 -5.12 -59.27
CA ALA A 646 -24.17 -4.52 -60.55
C ALA A 646 -24.75 -5.36 -61.71
N VAL A 647 -25.94 -4.97 -62.18
CA VAL A 647 -26.51 -5.49 -63.43
C VAL A 647 -25.58 -5.09 -64.58
N ARG A 648 -25.09 -6.08 -65.32
CA ARG A 648 -24.30 -5.85 -66.54
C ARG A 648 -25.21 -5.34 -67.66
N SER A 649 -24.92 -4.14 -68.17
CA SER A 649 -25.26 -3.75 -69.54
C SER A 649 -24.12 -2.94 -70.15
N SER A 650 -23.68 -3.38 -71.33
CA SER A 650 -22.56 -2.80 -72.07
C SER A 650 -22.95 -1.50 -72.78
N PRO A 651 -21.96 -0.68 -73.17
CA PRO A 651 -22.04 0.04 -74.43
C PRO A 651 -20.85 -0.27 -75.34
N ASN A 652 -21.15 -0.65 -76.58
CA ASN A 652 -20.17 -0.69 -77.67
C ASN A 652 -19.96 0.71 -78.24
N VAL A 653 -18.69 1.03 -78.50
CA VAL A 653 -18.18 1.73 -79.69
C VAL A 653 -19.02 2.87 -80.27
N PHE A 654 -18.53 4.10 -80.11
CA PHE A 654 -18.35 4.98 -81.27
C PHE A 654 -16.97 5.66 -81.19
N GLN A 655 -16.23 5.55 -82.29
CA GLN A 655 -14.87 6.06 -82.48
C GLN A 655 -14.93 7.07 -83.62
N LEU A 656 -14.16 8.17 -83.59
CA LEU A 656 -13.69 8.88 -84.78
C LEU A 656 -12.56 9.90 -84.46
N THR A 657 -11.45 9.74 -85.20
CA THR A 657 -10.42 10.74 -85.58
C THR A 657 -9.63 11.53 -84.52
N ALA A 658 -8.38 11.07 -84.31
CA ALA A 658 -7.19 11.94 -84.16
C ALA A 658 -6.68 12.36 -85.58
N PRO A 659 -5.57 13.12 -85.77
CA PRO A 659 -4.19 12.65 -85.50
C PRO A 659 -3.15 13.73 -85.09
N HIS A 660 -1.87 13.31 -85.03
CA HIS A 660 -0.60 14.05 -84.84
C HIS A 660 -0.22 14.41 -83.39
N PHE A 661 1.03 14.21 -82.93
CA PHE A 661 2.25 13.63 -83.53
C PHE A 661 3.06 12.92 -82.43
N SER A 662 3.91 11.95 -82.76
CA SER A 662 4.73 11.19 -81.80
C SER A 662 6.23 11.55 -81.82
N ALA A 663 6.85 11.43 -80.65
CA ALA A 663 8.29 11.23 -80.36
C ALA A 663 9.33 12.28 -80.82
N PHE A 664 10.04 12.88 -79.84
CA PHE A 664 11.46 12.61 -79.49
C PHE A 664 12.02 13.73 -78.58
N GLY A 665 13.04 13.42 -77.77
CA GLY A 665 13.93 14.45 -77.19
C GLY A 665 14.14 14.38 -75.67
N SER A 666 15.11 13.59 -75.22
CA SER A 666 15.67 13.66 -73.86
C SER A 666 17.08 14.27 -73.89
N ALA A 667 17.25 15.42 -73.24
CA ALA A 667 18.51 16.12 -72.98
C ALA A 667 18.21 17.34 -72.07
N SER A 668 19.04 17.89 -71.18
CA SER A 668 20.25 17.48 -70.44
C SER A 668 20.90 18.78 -69.91
N THR A 669 21.35 18.82 -68.65
CA THR A 669 22.46 19.65 -68.06
C THR A 669 22.28 19.57 -66.54
N LEU A 670 23.09 18.94 -65.68
CA LEU A 670 24.56 18.80 -65.56
C LEU A 670 25.35 20.11 -65.36
N THR A 671 25.77 20.33 -64.11
CA THR A 671 27.01 21.02 -63.65
C THR A 671 27.16 20.70 -62.15
N THR A 672 28.03 19.78 -61.71
CA THR A 672 29.48 19.87 -61.40
C THR A 672 29.81 20.00 -59.90
N THR A 673 30.61 19.02 -59.45
CA THR A 673 31.39 18.78 -58.20
C THR A 673 32.41 19.90 -57.85
N PRO A 674 33.15 19.90 -56.69
CA PRO A 674 33.66 18.78 -55.85
C PRO A 674 33.33 18.87 -54.32
N SER A 675 33.48 17.87 -53.45
CA SER A 675 34.28 16.62 -53.35
C SER A 675 35.76 16.77 -52.87
N LEU A 676 36.36 15.63 -52.47
CA LEU A 676 37.66 15.39 -51.78
C LEU A 676 37.58 15.45 -50.24
N PHE A 677 38.04 14.49 -49.42
CA PHE A 677 38.68 13.16 -49.57
C PHE A 677 38.49 12.40 -48.22
N SER A 678 38.66 11.08 -48.02
CA SER A 678 38.86 9.91 -48.90
C SER A 678 38.69 8.60 -48.09
N ASN A 679 38.19 7.53 -48.73
CA ASN A 679 38.43 6.11 -48.35
C ASN A 679 38.76 5.36 -49.65
N PRO A 680 39.71 4.40 -49.67
CA PRO A 680 39.31 3.06 -50.12
C PRO A 680 40.09 1.85 -49.54
N ALA A 681 39.54 0.67 -49.86
CA ALA A 681 40.05 -0.71 -49.72
C ALA A 681 39.60 -1.48 -48.45
N GLY A 682 39.00 -2.67 -48.56
CA GLY A 682 38.56 -3.40 -49.75
C GLY A 682 37.65 -4.58 -49.38
N SER A 683 36.77 -4.99 -50.30
CA SER A 683 35.75 -6.01 -50.04
C SER A 683 36.21 -7.43 -50.40
N LEU A 684 35.91 -8.37 -49.49
CA LEU A 684 35.43 -9.75 -49.73
C LEU A 684 36.23 -10.76 -50.61
N PHE A 685 36.13 -12.01 -50.16
CA PHE A 685 36.24 -13.30 -50.90
C PHE A 685 37.61 -14.02 -51.08
N SER A 686 37.78 -15.06 -50.25
CA SER A 686 37.83 -16.50 -50.67
C SER A 686 39.15 -17.29 -50.51
N PHE A 687 38.96 -18.60 -50.22
CA PHE A 687 39.94 -19.71 -50.15
C PHE A 687 41.11 -19.55 -49.14
N GLY A 688 41.66 -20.59 -48.51
CA GLY A 688 41.45 -22.06 -48.56
C GLY A 688 42.69 -22.78 -47.96
N VAL A 689 42.67 -24.12 -47.84
CA VAL A 689 43.75 -25.01 -47.28
C VAL A 689 43.81 -25.01 -45.73
N GLN A 690 43.61 -26.08 -44.95
CA GLN A 690 43.93 -27.54 -44.95
C GLN A 690 45.30 -27.96 -44.37
N THR A 691 45.26 -28.59 -43.18
CA THR A 691 46.04 -29.78 -42.75
C THR A 691 45.16 -30.53 -41.73
N SER A 692 44.56 -31.68 -42.06
CA SER A 692 45.06 -33.06 -41.80
C SER A 692 45.35 -33.34 -40.31
N THR A 693 44.86 -34.41 -39.63
CA THR A 693 44.28 -35.71 -40.03
C THR A 693 43.71 -36.40 -38.75
N ALA A 694 42.87 -37.44 -38.72
CA ALA A 694 42.33 -38.36 -39.73
C ALA A 694 41.03 -39.06 -39.26
N THR A 695 40.22 -39.54 -40.22
CA THR A 695 39.35 -40.74 -40.21
C THR A 695 38.22 -40.89 -39.17
N SER A 696 37.00 -41.34 -39.54
CA SER A 696 36.48 -41.75 -40.86
C SER A 696 34.95 -41.91 -40.92
N ASN A 697 34.38 -41.50 -42.06
CA ASN A 697 33.21 -42.07 -42.77
C ASN A 697 31.81 -41.99 -42.09
N THR A 698 30.80 -41.21 -42.54
CA THR A 698 30.07 -41.14 -43.86
C THR A 698 29.14 -42.33 -44.14
N PRO A 699 28.04 -42.20 -44.93
CA PRO A 699 27.13 -41.05 -45.19
C PRO A 699 25.64 -41.38 -45.53
N PHE A 700 24.87 -40.33 -45.91
CA PHE A 700 23.73 -40.27 -46.88
C PHE A 700 22.31 -40.83 -46.57
N SER A 701 21.39 -39.90 -46.26
CA SER A 701 20.27 -39.37 -47.09
C SER A 701 19.21 -40.26 -47.80
N PHE A 702 18.01 -39.64 -47.94
CA PHE A 702 16.84 -39.93 -48.80
C PHE A 702 15.92 -41.11 -48.46
N GLY A 703 14.61 -40.88 -48.65
CA GLY A 703 13.65 -41.94 -48.99
C GLY A 703 12.33 -41.92 -48.22
N SER A 704 11.28 -41.38 -48.85
CA SER A 704 9.89 -41.71 -48.51
C SER A 704 9.49 -43.04 -49.16
N ASN A 705 9.12 -44.06 -48.37
CA ASN A 705 7.98 -44.95 -48.66
C ASN A 705 7.74 -46.01 -47.57
N ALA A 706 6.52 -46.55 -47.56
CA ALA A 706 5.99 -47.46 -46.54
C ALA A 706 6.60 -48.88 -46.57
N SER A 707 6.58 -49.57 -45.42
CA SER A 707 6.02 -50.94 -45.27
C SER A 707 5.91 -51.40 -43.81
N PHE A 708 4.81 -52.12 -43.52
CA PHE A 708 4.47 -52.90 -42.32
C PHE A 708 5.32 -54.23 -42.26
N PRO A 709 5.24 -55.15 -41.25
CA PRO A 709 4.11 -55.38 -40.34
C PRO A 709 4.31 -55.88 -38.86
N SER A 710 3.27 -55.60 -38.06
CA SER A 710 2.55 -56.44 -37.07
C SER A 710 3.23 -57.21 -35.93
N SER A 711 2.97 -56.74 -34.70
CA SER A 711 2.26 -57.46 -33.61
C SER A 711 1.90 -56.45 -32.47
N THR A 712 0.83 -56.54 -31.65
CA THR A 712 -0.45 -57.30 -31.72
C THR A 712 -1.60 -56.55 -30.98
N SER A 713 -2.78 -57.18 -30.91
CA SER A 713 -4.03 -56.87 -30.19
C SER A 713 -3.93 -56.79 -28.64
N SER A 714 -4.85 -56.22 -27.84
CA SER A 714 -6.27 -55.76 -27.98
C SER A 714 -6.75 -55.06 -26.68
N SER A 715 -7.88 -54.34 -26.54
CA SER A 715 -8.71 -53.51 -27.46
C SER A 715 -9.98 -52.96 -26.74
N ALA A 716 -10.29 -51.66 -26.78
CA ALA A 716 -11.64 -51.11 -26.52
C ALA A 716 -11.83 -49.72 -27.20
N PRO A 717 -13.01 -49.35 -27.74
CA PRO A 717 -13.07 -48.39 -28.85
C PRO A 717 -13.67 -47.01 -28.55
N ILE A 718 -13.26 -46.05 -29.38
CA ILE A 718 -13.95 -44.77 -29.66
C ILE A 718 -14.58 -44.89 -31.06
N PHE A 719 -15.74 -44.26 -31.29
CA PHE A 719 -16.21 -43.98 -32.65
C PHE A 719 -16.55 -42.49 -32.83
N ASN A 720 -15.87 -41.86 -33.78
CA ASN A 720 -16.27 -40.59 -34.39
C ASN A 720 -17.17 -40.89 -35.59
N THR A 721 -18.11 -39.98 -35.93
CA THR A 721 -18.09 -39.22 -37.21
C THR A 721 -19.31 -38.30 -37.36
N SER A 722 -19.11 -37.26 -38.18
CA SER A 722 -20.10 -36.25 -38.56
C SER A 722 -21.06 -36.73 -39.66
N ILE A 723 -22.25 -36.09 -39.77
CA ILE A 723 -22.90 -35.66 -41.03
C ILE A 723 -24.19 -34.85 -40.74
N SER A 724 -24.58 -33.99 -41.69
CA SER A 724 -25.69 -33.03 -41.59
C SER A 724 -27.11 -33.59 -41.75
N SER A 725 -28.10 -32.91 -41.17
CA SER A 725 -29.48 -32.80 -41.67
C SER A 725 -30.09 -31.47 -41.20
N LYS A 726 -30.48 -30.56 -42.11
CA LYS A 726 -31.82 -30.38 -42.71
C LYS A 726 -32.95 -30.14 -41.70
N GLN A 727 -33.59 -28.97 -41.84
CA GLN A 727 -34.84 -28.59 -41.18
C GLN A 727 -35.96 -29.61 -41.42
N LEU A 728 -36.84 -29.75 -40.45
CA LEU A 728 -38.27 -29.97 -40.71
C LEU A 728 -39.10 -29.21 -39.68
N ILE A 729 -40.14 -28.55 -40.17
CA ILE A 729 -41.02 -27.65 -39.44
C ILE A 729 -42.17 -28.47 -38.85
N THR A 730 -42.47 -28.27 -37.57
CA THR A 730 -43.83 -28.46 -37.04
C THR A 730 -44.22 -27.20 -36.27
N SER A 731 -45.01 -26.37 -36.91
CA SER A 731 -45.67 -25.22 -36.29
C SER A 731 -46.92 -25.69 -35.56
N GLU A 732 -47.08 -25.33 -34.28
CA GLU A 732 -48.40 -24.95 -33.77
C GLU A 732 -48.31 -24.00 -32.56
N ASN A 733 -48.88 -22.82 -32.77
CA ASN A 733 -49.48 -21.89 -31.81
C ASN A 733 -48.63 -21.14 -30.76
N LEU A 734 -48.42 -19.86 -31.11
CA LEU A 734 -48.40 -18.74 -30.18
C LEU A 734 -49.59 -18.80 -29.20
N SER A 735 -49.35 -18.60 -27.91
CA SER A 735 -50.11 -17.66 -27.07
C SER A 735 -49.63 -17.71 -25.61
N ASN A 736 -48.89 -16.68 -25.18
CA ASN A 736 -49.04 -16.00 -23.89
C ASN A 736 -47.96 -14.92 -23.74
N ALA A 737 -48.25 -13.76 -24.30
CA ALA A 737 -47.56 -12.53 -23.91
C ALA A 737 -48.15 -12.06 -22.57
N SER A 738 -47.46 -12.34 -21.46
CA SER A 738 -47.73 -11.69 -20.18
C SER A 738 -46.87 -10.44 -20.06
N SER A 739 -47.54 -9.30 -20.07
CA SER A 739 -47.00 -7.93 -20.01
C SER A 739 -45.86 -7.76 -18.99
N SER A 740 -44.67 -7.45 -19.48
CA SER A 740 -43.60 -6.86 -18.67
C SER A 740 -43.96 -5.42 -18.31
N SER A 741 -44.34 -5.19 -17.05
CA SER A 741 -44.56 -3.84 -16.54
C SER A 741 -43.23 -3.10 -16.44
N SER A 742 -42.95 -2.22 -17.41
CA SER A 742 -41.72 -1.45 -17.49
C SER A 742 -41.66 -0.34 -16.43
N THR A 743 -40.89 -0.57 -15.37
CA THR A 743 -40.35 0.51 -14.54
C THR A 743 -39.16 1.17 -15.24
N LYS A 744 -38.97 2.47 -14.98
CA LYS A 744 -38.07 3.36 -15.74
C LYS A 744 -36.64 3.27 -15.24
N GLU A 745 -35.67 3.09 -16.15
CA GLU A 745 -34.28 3.50 -15.93
C GLU A 745 -33.70 4.24 -17.16
N THR A 746 -32.57 4.89 -16.97
CA THR A 746 -31.86 5.79 -17.90
C THR A 746 -30.53 5.18 -18.32
N SER A 747 -30.18 5.25 -19.63
CA SER A 747 -28.82 5.05 -20.21
C SER A 747 -27.82 4.28 -19.32
N ALA A 748 -27.88 2.95 -19.34
CA ALA A 748 -27.23 2.12 -18.35
C ALA A 748 -25.74 1.86 -18.65
N ILE A 749 -24.93 1.78 -17.59
CA ILE A 749 -23.64 1.07 -17.62
C ILE A 749 -23.92 -0.34 -17.10
N ILE A 750 -23.57 -1.36 -17.88
CA ILE A 750 -23.80 -2.78 -17.57
C ILE A 750 -22.44 -3.46 -17.49
N PHE A 751 -21.98 -3.79 -16.28
CA PHE A 751 -20.83 -4.66 -16.08
C PHE A 751 -21.21 -6.13 -16.28
N ASN A 752 -20.33 -6.90 -16.91
CA ASN A 752 -20.47 -8.35 -16.99
C ASN A 752 -20.22 -8.96 -15.61
N GLU A 753 -21.10 -9.89 -15.21
CA GLU A 753 -20.99 -10.52 -13.90
C GLU A 753 -19.75 -11.42 -13.81
N TYR A 754 -18.84 -11.10 -12.88
CA TYR A 754 -17.67 -11.95 -12.61
C TYR A 754 -18.10 -13.33 -12.08
N ASN A 755 -17.92 -14.36 -12.91
CA ASN A 755 -18.27 -15.74 -12.59
C ASN A 755 -17.04 -16.67 -12.71
N PRO A 756 -16.27 -16.85 -11.63
CA PRO A 756 -15.18 -17.82 -11.58
C PRO A 756 -15.73 -19.26 -11.69
N GLN A 757 -15.27 -20.01 -12.70
CA GLN A 757 -15.69 -21.39 -12.99
C GLN A 757 -15.15 -22.44 -11.98
N ALA A 758 -14.95 -22.05 -10.72
CA ALA A 758 -14.35 -22.88 -9.69
C ALA A 758 -15.37 -23.79 -8.98
N LEU A 759 -14.96 -25.03 -8.68
CA LEU A 759 -15.82 -26.04 -8.04
C LEU A 759 -16.30 -25.67 -6.63
N TYR A 760 -15.64 -24.74 -5.92
CA TYR A 760 -16.13 -24.24 -4.63
C TYR A 760 -17.28 -23.22 -4.81
N ILE A 761 -17.29 -22.43 -5.89
CA ILE A 761 -18.33 -21.43 -6.15
C ILE A 761 -19.65 -22.07 -6.55
N THR A 762 -19.61 -23.15 -7.34
CA THR A 762 -20.83 -23.90 -7.71
C THR A 762 -21.49 -24.53 -6.48
N ARG A 763 -20.70 -25.04 -5.52
CA ARG A 763 -21.19 -25.58 -4.24
C ARG A 763 -21.79 -24.50 -3.36
N ILE A 764 -21.12 -23.37 -3.16
CA ILE A 764 -21.64 -22.25 -2.36
C ILE A 764 -22.92 -21.66 -2.99
N SER A 765 -22.96 -21.50 -4.31
CA SER A 765 -24.13 -21.01 -5.05
C SER A 765 -25.33 -21.95 -5.04
N SER A 766 -25.16 -23.20 -4.59
CA SER A 766 -26.27 -24.16 -4.41
C SER A 766 -26.99 -24.01 -3.07
N SER A 767 -26.48 -23.18 -2.16
CA SER A 767 -27.06 -22.98 -0.83
C SER A 767 -28.30 -22.08 -0.85
N SER A 768 -29.25 -22.36 0.06
CA SER A 768 -30.52 -21.63 0.19
C SER A 768 -30.50 -20.52 1.25
N SER A 769 -29.39 -20.34 1.97
CA SER A 769 -29.25 -19.31 3.01
C SER A 769 -27.80 -18.83 3.17
N VAL A 770 -27.63 -17.55 3.53
CA VAL A 770 -26.33 -16.90 3.74
C VAL A 770 -25.47 -17.63 4.77
N THR A 771 -26.07 -18.12 5.87
CA THR A 771 -25.35 -18.89 6.89
C THR A 771 -24.88 -20.25 6.38
N ASN A 772 -25.64 -20.90 5.50
CA ASN A 772 -25.24 -22.16 4.88
C ASN A 772 -24.20 -21.95 3.77
N ALA A 773 -24.24 -20.83 3.04
CA ALA A 773 -23.14 -20.42 2.16
C ALA A 773 -21.82 -20.29 2.95
N TYR A 774 -21.89 -19.73 4.17
CA TYR A 774 -20.72 -19.50 5.04
C TYR A 774 -20.17 -20.80 5.64
N SER A 775 -21.03 -21.76 6.03
CA SER A 775 -20.56 -23.07 6.48
C SER A 775 -19.89 -23.88 5.35
N ILE A 776 -20.41 -23.81 4.11
CA ILE A 776 -19.77 -24.43 2.95
C ILE A 776 -18.40 -23.78 2.69
N TYR A 777 -18.29 -22.45 2.72
CA TYR A 777 -17.01 -21.75 2.65
C TYR A 777 -15.99 -22.28 3.67
N LEU A 778 -16.38 -22.40 4.95
CA LEU A 778 -15.50 -22.89 6.01
C LEU A 778 -15.03 -24.33 5.78
N SER A 779 -15.85 -25.18 5.14
CA SER A 779 -15.49 -26.56 4.81
C SER A 779 -14.53 -26.67 3.60
N GLU A 780 -14.60 -25.76 2.63
CA GLU A 780 -13.66 -25.71 1.49
C GLU A 780 -12.30 -25.09 1.85
N ARG A 781 -12.26 -24.26 2.90
CA ARG A 781 -11.10 -23.45 3.27
C ARG A 781 -9.81 -24.25 3.56
N PRO A 782 -9.82 -25.43 4.22
CA PRO A 782 -8.57 -26.16 4.51
C PRO A 782 -7.75 -26.51 3.25
N LEU A 783 -8.43 -26.82 2.12
CA LEU A 783 -7.77 -27.15 0.86
C LEU A 783 -7.29 -25.90 0.09
N ASN A 784 -7.91 -24.74 0.34
CA ASN A 784 -7.70 -23.51 -0.42
C ASN A 784 -7.02 -22.39 0.40
N ARG A 785 -6.54 -22.70 1.61
CA ARG A 785 -6.12 -21.73 2.64
C ARG A 785 -5.07 -20.71 2.19
N GLN A 786 -4.21 -21.04 1.22
CA GLN A 786 -3.16 -20.16 0.71
C GLN A 786 -3.56 -19.41 -0.57
N SER A 787 -4.80 -19.56 -1.05
CA SER A 787 -5.27 -19.00 -2.31
C SER A 787 -6.00 -17.67 -2.09
N SER A 788 -5.34 -16.55 -2.42
CA SER A 788 -6.01 -15.23 -2.44
C SER A 788 -7.24 -15.21 -3.36
N SER A 789 -7.24 -16.04 -4.41
CA SER A 789 -8.39 -16.23 -5.29
C SER A 789 -9.61 -16.79 -4.59
N PHE A 790 -9.43 -17.85 -3.79
CA PHE A 790 -10.52 -18.49 -3.08
C PHE A 790 -11.28 -17.50 -2.18
N TYR A 791 -10.55 -16.70 -1.40
CA TYR A 791 -11.14 -15.68 -0.54
C TYR A 791 -11.83 -14.56 -1.35
N PHE A 792 -11.20 -14.05 -2.41
CA PHE A 792 -11.77 -13.00 -3.24
C PHE A 792 -13.06 -13.43 -3.94
N ASP A 793 -13.04 -14.62 -4.56
CA ASP A 793 -14.11 -15.14 -5.38
C ASP A 793 -15.34 -15.43 -4.51
N ILE A 794 -15.13 -16.01 -3.32
CA ILE A 794 -16.20 -16.26 -2.36
C ILE A 794 -16.73 -14.97 -1.75
N ALA A 795 -15.87 -14.05 -1.32
CA ALA A 795 -16.33 -12.74 -0.84
C ALA A 795 -17.18 -12.02 -1.89
N SER A 796 -16.78 -12.06 -3.16
CA SER A 796 -17.54 -11.51 -4.28
C SER A 796 -18.93 -12.15 -4.45
N HIS A 797 -19.07 -13.45 -4.19
CA HIS A 797 -20.39 -14.11 -4.16
C HIS A 797 -21.29 -13.54 -3.05
N PHE A 798 -20.76 -13.36 -1.83
CA PHE A 798 -21.47 -12.77 -0.69
C PHE A 798 -21.89 -11.30 -0.90
N PHE A 799 -21.20 -10.56 -1.78
CA PHE A 799 -21.60 -9.20 -2.15
C PHE A 799 -22.62 -9.14 -3.30
N SER A 800 -22.88 -10.25 -3.99
CA SER A 800 -23.78 -10.25 -5.16
C SER A 800 -25.26 -10.23 -4.77
N PRO A 801 -26.16 -9.63 -5.59
CA PRO A 801 -27.61 -9.66 -5.37
C PRO A 801 -28.25 -11.07 -5.43
N LYS A 802 -27.47 -12.12 -5.74
CA LYS A 802 -27.91 -13.52 -5.68
C LYS A 802 -27.86 -14.09 -4.27
N SER A 803 -27.12 -13.46 -3.35
CA SER A 803 -27.09 -13.80 -1.92
C SER A 803 -28.22 -13.17 -1.10
N SER A 804 -29.01 -12.25 -1.69
CA SER A 804 -30.14 -11.58 -1.03
C SER A 804 -31.28 -12.54 -0.68
N SER A 805 -31.76 -12.47 0.57
CA SER A 805 -33.07 -13.02 0.95
C SER A 805 -34.20 -12.06 0.55
N SER A 806 -35.37 -12.58 0.20
CA SER A 806 -36.55 -11.76 -0.07
C SER A 806 -37.21 -11.34 1.25
N ILE A 807 -36.94 -10.13 1.72
CA ILE A 807 -37.65 -9.55 2.87
C ILE A 807 -38.99 -8.98 2.39
N LEU A 808 -40.09 -9.48 2.95
CA LEU A 808 -41.42 -8.92 2.75
C LEU A 808 -41.54 -7.64 3.58
N ASP A 809 -41.55 -6.48 2.93
CA ASP A 809 -41.57 -5.19 3.62
C ASP A 809 -42.95 -4.94 4.25
N LYS A 810 -43.09 -5.28 5.56
CA LYS A 810 -44.39 -5.28 6.26
C LYS A 810 -45.00 -3.87 6.46
N PHE A 811 -44.26 -2.80 6.18
CA PHE A 811 -44.69 -1.43 6.46
C PHE A 811 -45.28 -0.66 5.28
N ASN A 812 -45.18 -1.16 4.05
CA ASN A 812 -45.91 -0.64 2.90
C ASN A 812 -46.40 -1.80 2.02
N GLN A 813 -47.72 -1.91 1.84
CA GLN A 813 -48.34 -2.92 0.96
C GLN A 813 -48.16 -2.57 -0.54
N LYS A 814 -46.91 -2.39 -0.98
CA LYS A 814 -46.51 -2.21 -2.37
C LYS A 814 -45.39 -3.20 -2.69
N GLN A 815 -45.65 -4.08 -3.66
CA GLN A 815 -44.67 -5.03 -4.17
C GLN A 815 -43.66 -4.30 -5.07
N GLU A 816 -42.63 -3.71 -4.48
CA GLU A 816 -41.39 -3.38 -5.20
C GLU A 816 -40.29 -4.32 -4.70
N ASN A 817 -39.86 -5.25 -5.56
CA ASN A 817 -38.83 -6.26 -5.25
C ASN A 817 -37.43 -5.63 -5.25
N VAL A 818 -37.15 -4.72 -4.31
CA VAL A 818 -35.80 -4.19 -4.10
C VAL A 818 -34.95 -5.28 -3.45
N LYS A 819 -34.10 -5.94 -4.23
CA LYS A 819 -33.11 -6.91 -3.72
C LYS A 819 -32.00 -6.18 -2.98
N ILE A 820 -32.23 -5.89 -1.71
CA ILE A 820 -31.19 -5.41 -0.79
C ILE A 820 -30.30 -6.61 -0.43
N VAL A 821 -28.98 -6.45 -0.46
CA VAL A 821 -28.04 -7.48 0.02
C VAL A 821 -28.13 -7.51 1.54
N ASP A 822 -28.31 -8.71 2.11
CA ASP A 822 -28.42 -8.90 3.56
C ASP A 822 -27.17 -8.34 4.26
N LYS A 823 -27.36 -7.54 5.32
CA LYS A 823 -26.27 -6.98 6.14
C LYS A 823 -25.31 -8.09 6.63
N THR A 824 -25.86 -9.26 6.94
CA THR A 824 -25.14 -10.47 7.35
C THR A 824 -24.24 -10.99 6.22
N SER A 825 -24.72 -10.93 4.97
CA SER A 825 -23.96 -11.33 3.79
C SER A 825 -22.79 -10.37 3.53
N ILE A 826 -23.01 -9.06 3.68
CA ILE A 826 -21.93 -8.06 3.60
C ILE A 826 -20.89 -8.28 4.71
N GLU A 827 -21.31 -8.57 5.94
CA GLU A 827 -20.38 -8.84 7.04
C GLU A 827 -19.50 -10.08 6.78
N TYR A 828 -20.10 -11.20 6.35
CA TYR A 828 -19.33 -12.38 5.96
C TYR A 828 -18.46 -12.12 4.73
N GLY A 829 -18.95 -11.42 3.71
CA GLY A 829 -18.14 -11.04 2.56
C GLY A 829 -16.91 -10.23 2.94
N LEU A 830 -17.04 -9.24 3.83
CA LEU A 830 -15.91 -8.44 4.33
C LEU A 830 -14.96 -9.27 5.19
N ARG A 831 -15.49 -10.11 6.08
CA ARG A 831 -14.68 -11.04 6.88
C ARG A 831 -13.85 -11.94 5.96
N ILE A 832 -14.49 -12.61 5.00
CA ILE A 832 -13.84 -13.51 4.03
C ILE A 832 -12.79 -12.75 3.19
N LEU A 833 -13.11 -11.56 2.68
CA LEU A 833 -12.20 -10.74 1.88
C LEU A 833 -10.92 -10.38 2.66
N THR A 834 -11.06 -9.99 3.93
CA THR A 834 -9.91 -9.50 4.71
C THR A 834 -8.90 -10.59 5.07
N ASN A 835 -9.25 -11.88 5.01
CA ASN A 835 -8.29 -13.00 5.10
C ASN A 835 -7.10 -12.87 4.14
N ILE A 836 -7.28 -12.20 3.00
CA ILE A 836 -6.23 -11.96 2.00
C ILE A 836 -5.04 -11.20 2.62
N LEU A 837 -5.26 -10.37 3.66
CA LEU A 837 -4.20 -9.63 4.37
C LEU A 837 -3.36 -10.52 5.30
N GLU A 838 -3.88 -11.70 5.67
CA GLU A 838 -3.26 -12.66 6.59
C GLU A 838 -2.42 -13.73 5.87
N LEU A 839 -2.40 -13.74 4.53
CA LEU A 839 -1.68 -14.75 3.74
C LEU A 839 -0.17 -14.49 3.65
N GLU A 840 0.23 -13.22 3.54
CA GLU A 840 1.62 -12.80 3.52
C GLU A 840 1.73 -11.37 4.08
N LEU A 841 2.35 -11.24 5.25
CA LEU A 841 2.41 -9.97 5.98
C LEU A 841 3.25 -8.94 5.20
N GLU A 842 2.76 -7.70 5.16
CA GLU A 842 3.29 -6.59 4.38
C GLU A 842 3.39 -6.81 2.85
N ALA A 843 2.71 -7.80 2.25
CA ALA A 843 2.69 -7.98 0.79
C ALA A 843 1.81 -6.93 0.07
N PRO A 844 2.36 -5.91 -0.61
CA PRO A 844 1.58 -4.72 -1.00
C PRO A 844 0.49 -5.02 -2.03
N GLN A 845 0.68 -6.06 -2.84
CA GLN A 845 -0.30 -6.52 -3.82
C GLN A 845 -1.55 -7.12 -3.15
N LEU A 846 -1.40 -7.90 -2.07
CA LEU A 846 -2.54 -8.47 -1.33
C LEU A 846 -3.39 -7.33 -0.73
N TYR A 847 -2.73 -6.32 -0.18
CA TYR A 847 -3.38 -5.09 0.29
C TYR A 847 -4.12 -4.37 -0.85
N ARG A 848 -3.52 -4.23 -2.05
CA ARG A 848 -4.20 -3.63 -3.22
C ARG A 848 -5.43 -4.41 -3.68
N THR A 849 -5.34 -5.74 -3.77
CA THR A 849 -6.48 -6.60 -4.12
C THR A 849 -7.68 -6.35 -3.18
N VAL A 850 -7.44 -6.26 -1.87
CA VAL A 850 -8.48 -5.93 -0.88
C VAL A 850 -8.96 -4.49 -1.04
N ALA A 851 -8.06 -3.51 -1.15
CA ALA A 851 -8.39 -2.09 -1.28
C ALA A 851 -9.28 -1.81 -2.50
N TYR A 852 -8.97 -2.42 -3.65
CA TYR A 852 -9.75 -2.31 -4.89
C TYR A 852 -11.16 -2.87 -4.73
N LYS A 853 -11.32 -4.01 -4.04
CA LYS A 853 -12.65 -4.55 -3.75
C LYS A 853 -13.42 -3.66 -2.78
N LEU A 854 -12.78 -3.09 -1.77
CA LEU A 854 -13.40 -2.12 -0.87
C LEU A 854 -13.83 -0.83 -1.58
N MET A 855 -13.10 -0.37 -2.60
CA MET A 855 -13.52 0.77 -3.44
C MET A 855 -14.77 0.46 -4.26
N GLU A 856 -14.86 -0.72 -4.88
CA GLU A 856 -16.08 -1.20 -5.57
C GLU A 856 -17.28 -1.21 -4.61
N LEU A 857 -17.08 -1.72 -3.39
CA LEU A 857 -18.08 -1.80 -2.33
C LEU A 857 -18.35 -0.46 -1.61
N LYS A 858 -17.69 0.62 -2.04
CA LYS A 858 -17.76 1.97 -1.44
C LYS A 858 -17.44 2.02 0.06
N GLN A 859 -16.63 1.08 0.55
CA GLN A 859 -16.19 0.99 1.95
C GLN A 859 -15.00 1.93 2.22
N TRP A 860 -15.21 3.22 1.97
CA TRP A 860 -14.15 4.22 1.88
C TRP A 860 -13.25 4.33 3.11
N ASN A 861 -13.80 4.21 4.33
CA ASN A 861 -13.02 4.27 5.57
C ASN A 861 -12.05 3.08 5.72
N LEU A 862 -12.49 1.86 5.36
CA LEU A 862 -11.63 0.68 5.36
C LEU A 862 -10.59 0.77 4.24
N ALA A 863 -11.00 1.21 3.05
CA ALA A 863 -10.09 1.43 1.93
C ALA A 863 -9.00 2.47 2.28
N LEU A 864 -9.33 3.55 3.00
CA LEU A 864 -8.38 4.57 3.42
C LEU A 864 -7.24 4.00 4.27
N GLY A 865 -7.58 3.20 5.30
CA GLY A 865 -6.57 2.56 6.16
C GLY A 865 -5.63 1.64 5.39
N ILE A 866 -6.18 0.83 4.48
CA ILE A 866 -5.41 -0.08 3.63
C ILE A 866 -4.54 0.69 2.62
N PHE A 867 -5.03 1.77 1.99
CA PHE A 867 -4.21 2.60 1.09
C PHE A 867 -3.10 3.37 1.80
N GLN A 868 -3.33 3.82 3.04
CA GLN A 868 -2.27 4.37 3.88
C GLN A 868 -1.17 3.33 4.16
N LYS A 869 -1.53 2.06 4.43
CA LYS A 869 -0.55 0.96 4.58
C LYS A 869 0.14 0.64 3.24
N ILE A 870 -0.57 0.63 2.11
CA ILE A 870 0.05 0.49 0.77
C ILE A 870 1.07 1.61 0.53
N TYR A 871 0.72 2.86 0.85
CA TYR A 871 1.64 4.00 0.71
C TYR A 871 2.87 3.90 1.64
N SER A 872 2.72 3.43 2.88
CA SER A 872 3.87 3.22 3.77
C SER A 872 4.76 2.04 3.33
N LEU A 873 4.23 1.10 2.55
CA LEU A 873 4.98 0.00 1.93
C LEU A 873 5.60 0.35 0.57
N ARG A 874 4.97 1.27 -0.18
CA ARG A 874 5.22 1.59 -1.60
C ARG A 874 5.12 3.10 -1.87
N SER A 875 5.94 3.89 -1.19
CA SER A 875 6.02 5.35 -1.33
C SER A 875 6.70 5.79 -2.65
N ASP A 876 7.42 4.88 -3.30
CA ASP A 876 8.08 5.02 -4.59
C ASP A 876 7.14 4.88 -5.79
N GLU A 877 5.95 4.33 -5.56
CA GLU A 877 4.92 4.18 -6.57
C GLU A 877 3.95 5.37 -6.51
N PRO A 878 3.90 6.25 -7.53
CA PRO A 878 2.94 7.35 -7.58
C PRO A 878 1.48 6.87 -7.60
N GLN A 879 1.23 5.60 -7.93
CA GLN A 879 -0.08 4.97 -7.85
C GLN A 879 -0.58 4.88 -6.41
N SER A 880 0.27 4.54 -5.44
CA SER A 880 -0.10 4.50 -4.02
C SER A 880 -0.60 5.87 -3.51
N LEU A 881 0.07 6.95 -3.92
CA LEU A 881 -0.33 8.33 -3.62
C LEU A 881 -1.62 8.74 -4.32
N ARG A 882 -1.78 8.41 -5.61
CA ARG A 882 -2.97 8.72 -6.40
C ARG A 882 -4.20 8.00 -5.86
N ASP A 883 -4.09 6.71 -5.55
CA ASP A 883 -5.20 5.90 -5.05
C ASP A 883 -5.65 6.38 -3.66
N LEU A 884 -4.71 6.71 -2.78
CA LEU A 884 -4.97 7.36 -1.49
C LEU A 884 -5.71 8.70 -1.65
N ALA A 885 -5.26 9.55 -2.58
CA ALA A 885 -5.92 10.81 -2.90
C ALA A 885 -7.35 10.60 -3.43
N LEU A 886 -7.58 9.60 -4.29
CA LEU A 886 -8.91 9.29 -4.82
C LEU A 886 -9.88 8.88 -3.71
N VAL A 887 -9.47 8.02 -2.76
CA VAL A 887 -10.33 7.65 -1.62
C VAL A 887 -10.60 8.84 -0.70
N LEU A 888 -9.62 9.72 -0.48
CA LEU A 888 -9.81 10.96 0.29
C LEU A 888 -10.82 11.91 -0.37
N ILE A 889 -10.95 11.92 -1.71
CA ILE A 889 -11.99 12.70 -2.40
C ILE A 889 -13.38 12.13 -2.12
N GLU A 890 -13.57 10.81 -2.17
CA GLU A 890 -14.86 10.17 -1.83
C GLU A 890 -15.26 10.39 -0.36
N LEU A 891 -14.28 10.61 0.53
CA LEU A 891 -14.47 10.99 1.93
C LEU A 891 -14.59 12.51 2.17
N GLY A 892 -14.57 13.35 1.12
CA GLY A 892 -14.66 14.81 1.24
C GLY A 892 -13.39 15.50 1.78
N GLN A 893 -12.28 14.77 1.98
CA GLN A 893 -11.02 15.27 2.55
C GLN A 893 -10.12 15.95 1.50
N TYR A 894 -10.71 16.89 0.76
CA TYR A 894 -10.11 17.47 -0.46
C TYR A 894 -8.73 18.12 -0.27
N ASN A 895 -8.47 18.75 0.89
CA ASN A 895 -7.17 19.37 1.16
C ASN A 895 -6.05 18.32 1.23
N GLN A 896 -6.28 17.15 1.83
CA GLN A 896 -5.27 16.08 1.89
C GLN A 896 -5.06 15.45 0.51
N ALA A 897 -6.14 15.20 -0.24
CA ALA A 897 -6.07 14.71 -1.62
C ALA A 897 -5.26 15.65 -2.52
N LEU A 898 -5.41 16.97 -2.37
CA LEU A 898 -4.64 17.97 -3.10
C LEU A 898 -3.14 17.90 -2.80
N GLU A 899 -2.73 17.68 -1.55
CA GLU A 899 -1.30 17.53 -1.20
C GLU A 899 -0.71 16.23 -1.77
N TYR A 900 -1.44 15.12 -1.78
CA TYR A 900 -0.98 13.89 -2.41
C TYR A 900 -0.89 14.00 -3.95
N PHE A 901 -1.85 14.66 -4.61
CA PHE A 901 -1.73 14.95 -6.05
C PHE A 901 -0.54 15.87 -6.37
N LYS A 902 -0.24 16.88 -5.53
CA LYS A 902 0.99 17.67 -5.69
C LYS A 902 2.23 16.79 -5.65
N GLN A 903 2.33 15.87 -4.68
CA GLN A 903 3.46 14.94 -4.57
C GLN A 903 3.61 14.07 -5.84
N VAL A 904 2.52 13.56 -6.41
CA VAL A 904 2.55 12.83 -7.69
C VAL A 904 3.04 13.72 -8.85
N LEU A 905 2.64 14.99 -8.90
CA LEU A 905 3.04 15.90 -9.99
C LEU A 905 4.48 16.45 -9.85
N THR A 906 4.98 16.61 -8.63
CA THR A 906 6.34 17.13 -8.36
C THR A 906 7.40 16.04 -8.13
N GLY A 907 6.97 14.81 -7.86
CA GLY A 907 7.82 13.66 -7.58
C GLY A 907 8.74 13.27 -8.74
N LEU A 908 9.88 12.67 -8.38
CA LEU A 908 10.87 12.14 -9.31
C LEU A 908 10.68 10.63 -9.46
N TRP A 909 9.69 10.29 -10.27
CA TRP A 909 9.30 8.91 -10.54
C TRP A 909 10.18 8.26 -11.60
N ASP A 910 10.23 6.94 -11.56
CA ASP A 910 10.84 6.11 -12.59
C ASP A 910 10.15 6.32 -13.96
N GLU A 911 10.88 6.15 -15.08
CA GLU A 911 10.34 6.36 -16.43
C GLU A 911 9.15 5.44 -16.77
N ARG A 912 9.05 4.33 -16.04
CA ARG A 912 7.90 3.42 -16.07
C ARG A 912 6.61 4.02 -15.52
N PHE A 913 6.60 5.21 -14.92
CA PHE A 913 5.41 5.85 -14.34
C PHE A 913 4.96 7.16 -15.04
N GLN A 914 5.60 7.58 -16.13
CA GLN A 914 5.36 8.91 -16.75
C GLN A 914 3.93 9.19 -17.30
N THR A 915 3.00 8.24 -17.35
CA THR A 915 1.60 8.52 -17.77
C THR A 915 0.70 8.88 -16.59
N ILE A 916 0.90 8.29 -15.41
CA ILE A 916 0.03 8.49 -14.24
C ILE A 916 -0.04 9.95 -13.81
N GLN A 917 1.04 10.70 -14.01
CA GLN A 917 1.07 12.15 -13.79
C GLN A 917 0.07 12.88 -14.69
N THR A 918 -0.12 12.45 -15.94
CA THR A 918 -1.10 13.04 -16.87
C THR A 918 -2.54 12.75 -16.41
N SER A 919 -2.83 11.51 -16.04
CA SER A 919 -4.13 11.12 -15.46
C SER A 919 -4.41 11.85 -14.14
N THR A 920 -3.37 12.12 -13.36
CA THR A 920 -3.44 12.89 -12.11
C THR A 920 -3.73 14.36 -12.36
N VAL A 921 -3.30 14.96 -13.48
CA VAL A 921 -3.73 16.33 -13.84
C VAL A 921 -5.24 16.39 -14.13
N LEU A 922 -5.83 15.37 -14.76
CA LEU A 922 -7.30 15.29 -14.90
C LEU A 922 -7.99 15.17 -13.55
N ASP A 923 -7.50 14.28 -12.68
CA ASP A 923 -8.07 14.06 -11.34
C ASP A 923 -7.94 15.32 -10.45
N LEU A 924 -6.81 16.03 -10.54
CA LEU A 924 -6.59 17.32 -9.89
C LEU A 924 -7.57 18.39 -10.40
N ASN A 925 -7.76 18.52 -11.71
CA ASN A 925 -8.67 19.55 -12.25
C ASN A 925 -10.14 19.27 -11.93
N ARG A 926 -10.54 18.01 -11.76
CA ARG A 926 -11.83 17.64 -11.15
C ARG A 926 -11.89 18.07 -9.68
N LEU A 927 -10.85 17.77 -8.89
CA LEU A 927 -10.79 18.15 -7.48
C LEU A 927 -10.87 19.68 -7.28
N LEU A 928 -10.19 20.48 -8.10
CA LEU A 928 -10.23 21.94 -7.99
C LEU A 928 -11.62 22.54 -8.21
N VAL A 929 -12.43 21.92 -9.09
CA VAL A 929 -13.84 22.28 -9.29
C VAL A 929 -14.68 21.88 -8.08
N LEU A 930 -14.51 20.68 -7.53
CA LEU A 930 -15.18 20.24 -6.30
C LEU A 930 -14.85 21.14 -5.09
N MET A 931 -13.62 21.66 -5.02
CA MET A 931 -13.18 22.60 -4.00
C MET A 931 -13.62 24.07 -4.25
N ASN A 932 -14.17 24.38 -5.41
CA ASN A 932 -14.41 25.75 -5.91
C ASN A 932 -13.16 26.66 -5.76
N LYS A 933 -11.97 26.12 -6.06
CA LYS A 933 -10.68 26.76 -5.74
C LYS A 933 -9.97 27.28 -6.99
N THR A 934 -10.00 28.59 -7.19
CA THR A 934 -9.48 29.26 -8.40
C THR A 934 -7.97 29.48 -8.43
N ASN A 935 -7.29 29.47 -7.27
CA ASN A 935 -5.85 29.66 -7.18
C ASN A 935 -5.20 28.65 -6.19
N PRO A 936 -4.98 27.40 -6.60
CA PRO A 936 -4.22 26.42 -5.82
C PRO A 936 -2.71 26.66 -5.95
N ALA A 937 -1.94 26.25 -4.94
CA ALA A 937 -0.47 26.24 -5.00
C ALA A 937 0.05 25.07 -5.87
N VAL A 938 -0.26 25.12 -7.17
CA VAL A 938 0.15 24.18 -8.23
C VAL A 938 0.53 25.01 -9.46
N ASP A 939 1.36 24.48 -10.36
CA ASP A 939 1.73 25.16 -11.61
C ASP A 939 0.48 25.49 -12.44
N HIS A 940 0.22 26.79 -12.65
CA HIS A 940 -0.95 27.31 -13.35
C HIS A 940 -1.13 26.73 -14.76
N ARG A 941 -0.05 26.27 -15.41
CA ARG A 941 -0.08 25.65 -16.75
C ARG A 941 -0.75 24.28 -16.75
N LEU A 942 -0.87 23.64 -15.58
CA LEU A 942 -1.60 22.39 -15.38
C LEU A 942 -3.08 22.62 -15.03
N ILE A 943 -3.51 23.87 -14.82
CA ILE A 943 -4.88 24.20 -14.42
C ILE A 943 -5.74 24.44 -15.67
N ARG A 944 -6.50 23.41 -16.07
CA ARG A 944 -7.57 23.52 -17.06
C ARG A 944 -8.60 22.43 -16.83
N HIS A 945 -9.85 22.82 -16.60
CA HIS A 945 -10.94 21.88 -16.45
C HIS A 945 -11.37 21.31 -17.83
N LEU A 946 -11.34 19.97 -17.96
CA LEU A 946 -11.68 19.23 -19.18
C LEU A 946 -12.83 18.23 -18.90
N PRO A 947 -14.10 18.64 -18.99
CA PRO A 947 -15.24 17.76 -18.78
C PRO A 947 -15.43 16.80 -19.96
N LEU A 948 -15.76 15.53 -19.69
CA LEU A 948 -15.84 14.46 -20.70
C LEU A 948 -17.16 13.68 -20.59
N ASP A 949 -17.80 13.39 -21.72
CA ASP A 949 -19.01 12.55 -21.73
C ASP A 949 -18.71 11.11 -21.26
N ILE A 950 -17.55 10.54 -21.63
CA ILE A 950 -17.07 9.24 -21.11
C ILE A 950 -15.58 9.36 -20.71
N ARG A 951 -15.23 8.84 -19.53
CA ARG A 951 -13.85 8.49 -19.14
C ARG A 951 -13.82 7.10 -18.53
N ILE A 952 -12.89 6.26 -18.97
CA ILE A 952 -12.64 4.92 -18.43
C ILE A 952 -11.20 4.91 -17.93
N VAL A 953 -10.96 4.42 -16.72
CA VAL A 953 -9.61 4.27 -16.13
C VAL A 953 -9.46 2.83 -15.64
N VAL A 954 -8.38 2.18 -16.07
CA VAL A 954 -8.05 0.78 -15.76
C VAL A 954 -6.70 0.74 -15.07
N GLN A 955 -6.62 0.13 -13.89
CA GLN A 955 -5.40 -0.03 -13.10
C GLN A 955 -5.40 -1.40 -12.40
N TRP A 956 -4.24 -1.91 -11.99
CA TRP A 956 -4.10 -3.26 -11.45
C TRP A 956 -3.15 -3.33 -10.25
N ASP A 957 -3.14 -4.47 -9.56
CA ASP A 957 -2.43 -4.69 -8.31
C ASP A 957 -0.99 -5.21 -8.48
N THR A 958 -0.76 -6.08 -9.48
CA THR A 958 0.56 -6.58 -9.88
C THR A 958 1.45 -5.48 -10.45
N ALA A 959 2.76 -5.65 -10.32
CA ALA A 959 3.73 -4.87 -11.09
C ALA A 959 4.25 -5.70 -12.28
N ASP A 960 4.91 -5.03 -13.21
CA ASP A 960 5.49 -5.57 -14.45
C ASP A 960 4.52 -6.43 -15.29
N THR A 961 3.21 -6.14 -15.20
CA THR A 961 2.11 -6.80 -15.93
C THR A 961 1.60 -5.92 -17.09
N VAL A 962 1.53 -6.48 -18.30
CA VAL A 962 1.00 -5.76 -19.49
C VAL A 962 -0.46 -6.13 -19.71
N ILE A 963 -1.35 -5.16 -19.45
CA ILE A 963 -2.77 -5.22 -19.81
C ILE A 963 -3.00 -4.35 -21.04
N LYS A 964 -3.81 -4.84 -21.99
CA LYS A 964 -4.34 -4.07 -23.11
C LYS A 964 -5.80 -3.74 -22.85
N LEU A 965 -6.15 -2.46 -22.89
CA LEU A 965 -7.53 -1.98 -22.90
C LEU A 965 -7.98 -1.80 -24.36
N SER A 966 -9.15 -2.32 -24.69
CA SER A 966 -9.82 -2.12 -25.98
C SER A 966 -11.25 -1.63 -25.77
N ILE A 967 -11.63 -0.58 -26.48
CA ILE A 967 -12.96 0.01 -26.51
C ILE A 967 -13.51 -0.12 -27.93
N GLN A 968 -14.60 -0.85 -28.10
CA GLN A 968 -15.35 -0.85 -29.35
C GLN A 968 -16.45 0.22 -29.27
N GLU A 969 -16.43 1.16 -30.21
CA GLU A 969 -17.38 2.27 -30.29
C GLU A 969 -18.63 1.91 -31.12
N PRO A 970 -19.73 2.67 -31.02
CA PRO A 970 -20.94 2.46 -31.82
C PRO A 970 -20.72 2.50 -33.36
N THR A 971 -19.62 3.11 -33.81
CA THR A 971 -19.19 3.13 -35.23
C THR A 971 -18.60 1.79 -35.70
N GLY A 972 -18.39 0.83 -34.79
CA GLY A 972 -17.62 -0.38 -35.05
C GLY A 972 -16.11 -0.16 -35.14
N GLN A 973 -15.60 1.04 -34.84
CA GLN A 973 -14.17 1.29 -34.69
C GLN A 973 -13.69 0.81 -33.32
N ILE A 974 -12.45 0.31 -33.24
CA ILE A 974 -11.83 -0.14 -32.00
C ILE A 974 -10.70 0.82 -31.64
N CYS A 975 -10.84 1.49 -30.51
CA CYS A 975 -9.78 2.25 -29.84
C CYS A 975 -9.06 1.29 -28.90
N ASN A 976 -7.73 1.14 -28.97
CA ASN A 976 -6.99 0.21 -28.12
C ASN A 976 -5.59 0.74 -27.73
N SER A 977 -5.12 0.34 -26.55
CA SER A 977 -3.94 0.92 -25.91
C SER A 977 -2.58 0.50 -26.50
N THR A 978 -2.56 -0.28 -27.60
CA THR A 978 -1.33 -0.75 -28.25
C THR A 978 -1.19 -0.30 -29.70
N ASP A 979 -2.28 -0.23 -30.48
CA ASP A 979 -2.21 -0.08 -31.94
C ASP A 979 -3.13 1.02 -32.50
N SER A 980 -4.15 1.46 -31.75
CA SER A 980 -5.23 2.32 -32.26
C SER A 980 -5.63 3.38 -31.22
N PHE A 981 -4.85 4.47 -31.16
CA PHE A 981 -4.92 5.43 -30.05
C PHE A 981 -6.02 6.51 -30.17
N GLN A 982 -6.56 6.72 -31.38
CA GLN A 982 -7.56 7.75 -31.66
C GLN A 982 -8.59 7.22 -32.67
N THR A 983 -9.83 7.71 -32.56
CA THR A 983 -10.97 7.30 -33.41
C THR A 983 -11.63 8.46 -34.14
N ASP A 984 -12.46 8.13 -35.12
CA ASP A 984 -13.10 9.10 -36.03
C ASP A 984 -14.11 10.00 -35.30
N ILE A 985 -14.67 9.52 -34.19
CA ILE A 985 -15.55 10.31 -33.29
C ILE A 985 -14.78 11.08 -32.21
N GLY A 986 -13.45 10.96 -32.18
CA GLY A 986 -12.58 11.69 -31.25
C GLY A 986 -12.29 10.98 -29.93
N GLY A 987 -12.58 9.69 -29.80
CA GLY A 987 -12.10 8.89 -28.68
C GLY A 987 -10.57 8.88 -28.66
N TYR A 988 -9.98 8.86 -27.46
CA TYR A 988 -8.53 8.82 -27.25
C TYR A 988 -8.19 7.89 -26.11
N ILE A 989 -7.27 6.96 -26.33
CA ILE A 989 -6.76 6.06 -25.31
C ILE A 989 -5.28 6.30 -25.08
N THR A 990 -4.86 6.33 -23.82
CA THR A 990 -3.44 6.46 -23.47
C THR A 990 -2.67 5.23 -23.94
N ASN A 991 -1.54 5.49 -24.58
CA ASN A 991 -0.64 4.48 -25.11
C ASN A 991 0.10 3.72 -23.98
N SER A 992 0.02 2.39 -23.98
CA SER A 992 0.68 1.50 -23.01
C SER A 992 1.85 0.67 -23.58
N PHE A 993 2.39 1.01 -24.77
CA PHE A 993 3.48 0.28 -25.45
C PHE A 993 4.60 -0.20 -24.51
N GLY A 994 4.57 -1.49 -24.15
CA GLY A 994 5.57 -2.13 -23.29
C GLY A 994 5.68 -1.58 -21.85
N LYS A 995 4.74 -0.74 -21.38
CA LYS A 995 4.75 -0.17 -20.02
C LYS A 995 3.69 -0.84 -19.16
N SER A 996 4.13 -1.41 -18.05
CA SER A 996 3.51 -2.54 -17.38
C SER A 996 2.98 -2.23 -15.96
N ASP A 997 2.90 -0.95 -15.62
CA ASP A 997 2.76 -0.46 -14.24
C ASP A 997 2.07 0.91 -14.18
N GLN A 998 1.10 1.13 -15.06
CA GLN A 998 0.48 2.43 -15.27
C GLN A 998 -1.02 2.29 -15.48
N PRO A 999 -1.85 3.19 -14.91
CA PRO A 999 -3.25 3.25 -15.29
C PRO A 999 -3.37 3.58 -16.79
N ILE A 1000 -4.25 2.84 -17.47
CA ILE A 1000 -4.62 3.09 -18.87
C ILE A 1000 -5.98 3.77 -18.84
N GLU A 1001 -6.10 4.94 -19.48
CA GLU A 1001 -7.35 5.67 -19.58
C GLU A 1001 -7.80 5.88 -21.02
N TYR A 1002 -9.12 5.77 -21.24
CA TYR A 1002 -9.82 6.17 -22.44
C TYR A 1002 -10.68 7.39 -22.14
N LEU A 1003 -10.60 8.40 -22.99
CA LEU A 1003 -11.26 9.70 -22.89
C LEU A 1003 -12.11 9.95 -24.14
N LEU A 1004 -13.36 10.40 -23.96
CA LEU A 1004 -14.22 10.85 -25.04
C LEU A 1004 -14.94 12.13 -24.62
N ARG A 1005 -14.60 13.25 -25.29
CA ARG A 1005 -15.19 14.57 -24.99
C ARG A 1005 -16.69 14.62 -25.29
N LYS A 1006 -17.12 14.03 -26.41
CA LYS A 1006 -18.49 14.04 -26.89
C LYS A 1006 -18.90 12.64 -27.35
N ALA A 1007 -19.80 12.00 -26.61
CA ALA A 1007 -20.30 10.68 -26.98
C ALA A 1007 -21.37 10.78 -28.08
N ILE A 1008 -21.35 9.84 -29.03
CA ILE A 1008 -22.50 9.55 -29.89
C ILE A 1008 -23.38 8.46 -29.24
N ASN A 1009 -24.65 8.41 -29.65
CA ASN A 1009 -25.57 7.39 -29.17
C ASN A 1009 -25.17 5.98 -29.66
N GLY A 1010 -25.44 4.98 -28.84
CA GLY A 1010 -25.13 3.57 -29.07
C GLY A 1010 -24.40 2.93 -27.89
N ILE A 1011 -23.90 1.71 -28.13
CA ILE A 1011 -23.21 0.88 -27.14
C ILE A 1011 -21.69 1.00 -27.32
N TYR A 1012 -20.97 1.27 -26.23
CA TYR A 1012 -19.52 1.19 -26.16
C TYR A 1012 -19.14 -0.06 -25.35
N SER A 1013 -18.44 -1.02 -25.97
CA SER A 1013 -18.01 -2.26 -25.30
C SER A 1013 -16.58 -2.13 -24.80
N ILE A 1014 -16.34 -2.49 -23.54
CA ILE A 1014 -15.05 -2.46 -22.86
C ILE A 1014 -14.52 -3.90 -22.75
N SER A 1015 -13.31 -4.16 -23.25
CA SER A 1015 -12.63 -5.44 -23.05
C SER A 1015 -11.16 -5.28 -22.64
N LEU A 1016 -10.66 -6.26 -21.89
CA LEU A 1016 -9.29 -6.32 -21.39
C LEU A 1016 -8.60 -7.58 -21.89
N THR A 1017 -7.38 -7.45 -22.41
CA THR A 1017 -6.51 -8.59 -22.76
C THR A 1017 -5.30 -8.65 -21.84
N TYR A 1018 -5.04 -9.82 -21.25
CA TYR A 1018 -3.83 -10.09 -20.47
C TYR A 1018 -2.68 -10.46 -21.41
N VAL A 1019 -1.80 -9.51 -21.74
CA VAL A 1019 -0.83 -9.67 -22.83
C VAL A 1019 0.43 -10.41 -22.38
N ASN A 1020 1.01 -10.00 -21.25
CA ASN A 1020 2.20 -10.64 -20.68
C ASN A 1020 2.32 -10.31 -19.18
N ASN A 1021 3.03 -11.15 -18.44
CA ASN A 1021 3.51 -10.84 -17.11
C ASN A 1021 5.04 -10.97 -17.08
N ALA A 1022 5.73 -9.86 -16.92
CA ALA A 1022 7.16 -9.84 -16.69
C ALA A 1022 7.50 -10.03 -15.20
N GLN A 1023 6.51 -10.07 -14.29
CA GLN A 1023 6.74 -10.55 -12.94
C GLN A 1023 6.88 -12.08 -12.90
N HIS A 1024 7.96 -12.49 -12.24
CA HIS A 1024 8.25 -13.87 -11.87
C HIS A 1024 7.94 -14.12 -10.38
N THR A 1025 7.27 -13.16 -9.73
CA THR A 1025 6.85 -13.14 -8.33
C THR A 1025 5.42 -13.65 -8.15
N ILE A 1026 5.14 -14.20 -6.96
CA ILE A 1026 4.17 -15.28 -6.76
C ILE A 1026 2.74 -14.87 -6.44
N VAL A 1027 2.46 -13.59 -6.22
CA VAL A 1027 1.18 -13.18 -5.64
C VAL A 1027 0.05 -13.22 -6.68
N GLY A 1028 -0.50 -14.41 -6.88
CA GLY A 1028 -1.84 -14.67 -7.38
C GLY A 1028 -2.16 -14.22 -8.80
N VAL A 1029 -3.48 -14.20 -9.05
CA VAL A 1029 -4.13 -13.72 -10.26
C VAL A 1029 -4.22 -12.20 -10.19
N THR A 1030 -3.86 -11.49 -11.27
CA THR A 1030 -3.95 -10.04 -11.35
C THR A 1030 -5.38 -9.54 -11.14
N THR A 1031 -5.57 -8.66 -10.17
CA THR A 1031 -6.83 -7.97 -9.86
C THR A 1031 -6.80 -6.57 -10.47
N VAL A 1032 -7.72 -6.33 -11.40
CA VAL A 1032 -7.87 -5.09 -12.16
C VAL A 1032 -9.04 -4.29 -11.59
N LEU A 1033 -8.81 -3.02 -11.27
CA LEU A 1033 -9.83 -2.03 -10.96
C LEU A 1033 -10.20 -1.26 -12.24
N VAL A 1034 -11.48 -1.28 -12.60
CA VAL A 1034 -12.04 -0.56 -13.74
C VAL A 1034 -12.99 0.51 -13.22
N CYS A 1035 -12.65 1.77 -13.42
CA CYS A 1035 -13.47 2.94 -13.09
C CYS A 1035 -14.07 3.52 -14.37
N VAL A 1036 -15.40 3.53 -14.47
CA VAL A 1036 -16.15 4.13 -15.59
C VAL A 1036 -16.85 5.39 -15.08
N TYR A 1037 -16.64 6.50 -15.79
CA TYR A 1037 -17.28 7.78 -15.54
C TYR A 1037 -18.12 8.18 -16.76
N LYS A 1038 -19.37 8.60 -16.53
CA LYS A 1038 -20.15 9.39 -17.48
C LYS A 1038 -20.19 10.84 -17.00
N TYR A 1039 -20.11 11.80 -17.91
CA TYR A 1039 -20.11 13.24 -17.62
C TYR A 1039 -19.03 13.67 -16.60
N PHE A 1040 -17.85 13.07 -16.71
CA PHE A 1040 -16.68 13.30 -15.85
C PHE A 1040 -16.38 14.80 -15.69
N GLY A 1041 -16.16 15.22 -14.45
CA GLY A 1041 -15.88 16.61 -14.08
C GLY A 1041 -17.10 17.54 -14.02
N SER A 1042 -18.28 17.10 -14.46
CA SER A 1042 -19.51 17.90 -14.39
C SER A 1042 -20.27 17.71 -13.07
N LEU A 1043 -21.28 18.55 -12.83
CA LEU A 1043 -22.22 18.37 -11.71
C LEU A 1043 -23.09 17.10 -11.84
N ASN A 1044 -23.17 16.52 -13.04
CA ASN A 1044 -23.94 15.32 -13.34
C ASN A 1044 -23.04 14.08 -13.46
N GLU A 1045 -21.83 14.11 -12.90
CA GLU A 1045 -20.88 12.99 -12.99
C GLU A 1045 -21.46 11.71 -12.37
N GLU A 1046 -21.57 10.66 -13.18
CA GLU A 1046 -21.88 9.30 -12.72
C GLU A 1046 -20.59 8.49 -12.68
N LYS A 1047 -20.27 7.89 -11.53
CA LYS A 1047 -19.08 7.04 -11.36
C LYS A 1047 -19.49 5.62 -10.97
N GLN A 1048 -19.00 4.64 -11.71
CA GLN A 1048 -19.05 3.22 -11.36
C GLN A 1048 -17.64 2.63 -11.28
N ILE A 1049 -17.48 1.67 -10.37
CA ILE A 1049 -16.21 0.99 -10.09
C ILE A 1049 -16.51 -0.51 -10.10
N HIS A 1050 -15.65 -1.31 -10.73
CA HIS A 1050 -15.74 -2.76 -10.71
C HIS A 1050 -14.35 -3.40 -10.69
N THR A 1051 -14.23 -4.56 -10.04
CA THR A 1051 -13.01 -5.37 -10.02
C THR A 1051 -13.14 -6.61 -10.90
N VAL A 1052 -12.11 -6.88 -11.69
CA VAL A 1052 -12.03 -8.03 -12.63
C VAL A 1052 -10.73 -8.77 -12.36
N ARG A 1053 -10.72 -10.10 -12.50
CA ARG A 1053 -9.51 -10.91 -12.26
C ARG A 1053 -9.05 -11.62 -13.53
N LEU A 1054 -7.80 -11.39 -13.92
CA LEU A 1054 -7.20 -11.89 -15.16
C LEU A 1054 -6.37 -13.14 -14.89
N THR A 1055 -6.96 -14.32 -15.10
CA THR A 1055 -6.36 -15.62 -14.76
C THR A 1055 -5.39 -16.12 -15.82
N ASN A 1056 -5.78 -16.17 -17.10
CA ASN A 1056 -4.97 -16.83 -18.13
C ASN A 1056 -4.28 -15.84 -19.08
N TYR A 1057 -3.04 -16.14 -19.48
CA TYR A 1057 -2.32 -15.38 -20.49
C TYR A 1057 -3.04 -15.41 -21.85
N ASN A 1058 -2.97 -14.29 -22.58
CA ASN A 1058 -3.67 -14.03 -23.84
C ASN A 1058 -5.21 -14.14 -23.75
N GLN A 1059 -5.78 -14.30 -22.56
CA GLN A 1059 -7.22 -14.23 -22.37
C GLN A 1059 -7.69 -12.78 -22.59
N THR A 1060 -8.72 -12.64 -23.41
CA THR A 1060 -9.51 -11.40 -23.49
C THR A 1060 -10.81 -11.61 -22.74
N ILE A 1061 -11.20 -10.64 -21.92
CA ILE A 1061 -12.44 -10.65 -21.12
C ILE A 1061 -13.22 -9.39 -21.45
N ASP A 1062 -14.48 -9.55 -21.84
CA ASP A 1062 -15.43 -8.45 -21.95
C ASP A 1062 -15.84 -8.02 -20.54
N VAL A 1063 -15.66 -6.74 -20.21
CA VAL A 1063 -15.83 -6.20 -18.86
C VAL A 1063 -17.17 -5.52 -18.68
N ALA A 1064 -17.56 -4.66 -19.63
CA ALA A 1064 -18.78 -3.87 -19.51
C ALA A 1064 -19.24 -3.32 -20.86
N GLN A 1065 -20.49 -2.88 -20.89
CA GLN A 1065 -21.08 -2.08 -21.95
C GLN A 1065 -21.60 -0.76 -21.37
N ILE A 1066 -21.34 0.36 -22.05
CA ILE A 1066 -21.92 1.67 -21.74
C ILE A 1066 -22.95 1.97 -22.82
N GLU A 1067 -24.22 2.09 -22.44
CA GLU A 1067 -25.27 2.60 -23.32
C GLU A 1067 -25.35 4.13 -23.20
N VAL A 1068 -25.10 4.81 -24.30
CA VAL A 1068 -25.40 6.24 -24.46
C VAL A 1068 -26.64 6.34 -25.33
N GLY A 1069 -27.74 6.83 -24.78
CA GLY A 1069 -28.98 7.05 -25.52
C GLY A 1069 -29.44 8.50 -25.38
N ASP A 1070 -30.29 8.94 -26.29
CA ASP A 1070 -30.94 10.25 -26.15
C ASP A 1070 -31.70 10.30 -24.82
N LEU A 1071 -31.36 11.30 -24.00
CA LEU A 1071 -32.25 11.78 -22.94
C LEU A 1071 -33.59 12.10 -23.59
N ASN A 1072 -34.57 11.21 -23.40
CA ASN A 1072 -35.85 11.29 -24.09
C ASN A 1072 -36.44 12.70 -23.93
N LEU A 1073 -36.47 13.45 -25.03
CA LEU A 1073 -36.80 14.88 -25.04
C LEU A 1073 -38.22 15.15 -24.54
N GLU A 1074 -39.11 14.17 -24.58
CA GLU A 1074 -40.43 14.25 -23.95
C GLU A 1074 -40.36 14.06 -22.43
N LYS A 1075 -39.54 13.11 -21.91
CA LYS A 1075 -39.29 13.01 -20.46
C LYS A 1075 -38.63 14.27 -19.90
N LEU A 1076 -37.64 14.84 -20.61
CA LEU A 1076 -37.01 16.10 -20.19
C LEU A 1076 -37.99 17.27 -20.26
N LYS A 1077 -38.92 17.31 -21.23
CA LYS A 1077 -40.01 18.30 -21.23
C LYS A 1077 -40.98 18.07 -20.07
N ASP A 1078 -41.35 16.83 -19.76
CA ASP A 1078 -42.22 16.46 -18.64
C ASP A 1078 -41.59 16.77 -17.27
N GLU A 1079 -40.29 16.52 -17.10
CA GLU A 1079 -39.55 16.81 -15.87
C GLU A 1079 -39.22 18.30 -15.77
N LEU A 1080 -38.94 18.99 -16.89
CA LEU A 1080 -38.87 20.45 -16.93
C LEU A 1080 -40.24 21.08 -16.67
N GLU A 1081 -41.35 20.48 -17.12
CA GLU A 1081 -42.71 20.93 -16.79
C GLU A 1081 -43.05 20.68 -15.32
N LYS A 1082 -42.71 19.51 -14.77
CA LYS A 1082 -42.89 19.21 -13.35
C LYS A 1082 -42.02 20.12 -12.49
N SER A 1083 -40.76 20.32 -12.87
CA SER A 1083 -39.84 21.23 -12.20
C SER A 1083 -40.28 22.69 -12.36
N LYS A 1084 -40.83 23.11 -13.51
CA LYS A 1084 -41.49 24.43 -13.66
C LYS A 1084 -42.76 24.56 -12.83
N LYS A 1085 -43.60 23.51 -12.73
CA LYS A 1085 -44.80 23.48 -11.89
C LYS A 1085 -44.42 23.52 -10.41
N GLU A 1086 -43.37 22.84 -10.01
CA GLU A 1086 -42.82 22.82 -8.65
C GLU A 1086 -42.11 24.14 -8.32
N CYS A 1087 -41.36 24.73 -9.26
CA CYS A 1087 -40.84 26.11 -9.15
C CYS A 1087 -41.97 27.12 -9.09
N CYS A 1088 -43.06 26.99 -9.85
CA CYS A 1088 -44.25 27.82 -9.69
C CYS A 1088 -44.94 27.59 -8.35
N ARG A 1089 -44.98 26.37 -7.83
CA ARG A 1089 -45.54 26.04 -6.50
C ARG A 1089 -44.71 26.68 -5.40
N LEU A 1090 -43.39 26.57 -5.47
CA LEU A 1090 -42.43 27.16 -4.54
C LEU A 1090 -42.37 28.69 -4.69
N GLN A 1091 -42.40 29.23 -5.91
CA GLN A 1091 -42.53 30.68 -6.16
C GLN A 1091 -43.85 31.19 -5.60
N ASN A 1092 -44.98 30.51 -5.79
CA ASN A 1092 -46.26 30.92 -5.20
C ASN A 1092 -46.23 30.84 -3.66
N GLN A 1093 -45.54 29.86 -3.06
CA GLN A 1093 -45.29 29.81 -1.60
C GLN A 1093 -44.35 30.93 -1.12
N ILE A 1094 -43.37 31.34 -1.92
CA ILE A 1094 -42.47 32.46 -1.64
C ILE A 1094 -43.20 33.80 -1.86
N ILE A 1095 -44.10 33.91 -2.83
CA ILE A 1095 -44.88 35.12 -3.14
C ILE A 1095 -45.94 35.35 -2.06
N THR A 1096 -46.64 34.30 -1.59
CA THR A 1096 -47.54 34.42 -0.44
C THR A 1096 -46.77 34.65 0.86
N GLY A 1097 -45.55 34.13 0.99
CA GLY A 1097 -44.65 34.41 2.11
C GLY A 1097 -43.94 35.78 2.08
N LYS A 1098 -43.88 36.47 0.94
CA LYS A 1098 -43.21 37.78 0.74
C LYS A 1098 -44.17 38.96 0.55
N GLN A 1099 -45.46 38.81 0.86
CA GLN A 1099 -46.40 39.94 0.83
C GLN A 1099 -46.24 40.97 1.97
N GLN A 1100 -45.11 40.98 2.68
CA GLN A 1100 -44.67 42.12 3.48
C GLN A 1100 -43.25 42.55 3.09
N THR A 1101 -43.17 43.82 2.66
CA THR A 1101 -41.97 44.63 2.38
C THR A 1101 -41.06 44.23 1.22
N GLN A 1102 -41.30 44.84 0.05
CA GLN A 1102 -40.22 45.53 -0.68
C GLN A 1102 -40.77 46.62 -1.61
N SER A 1103 -40.21 47.83 -1.49
CA SER A 1103 -40.54 49.02 -2.28
C SER A 1103 -39.87 49.00 -3.65
N LEU A 1104 -40.58 49.45 -4.69
CA LEU A 1104 -40.03 49.62 -6.04
C LEU A 1104 -38.88 50.65 -6.05
N ILE A 1105 -37.74 50.25 -6.60
CA ILE A 1105 -36.53 51.09 -6.71
C ILE A 1105 -36.70 52.07 -7.90
N GLN A 1106 -36.34 53.33 -7.69
CA GLN A 1106 -36.51 54.41 -8.66
C GLN A 1106 -35.20 55.21 -8.82
N HIS A 1107 -34.76 55.39 -10.07
CA HIS A 1107 -33.57 56.16 -10.43
C HIS A 1107 -33.97 57.58 -10.85
N THR A 1108 -34.18 58.44 -9.86
CA THR A 1108 -34.57 59.84 -10.08
C THR A 1108 -33.53 60.61 -10.91
N ASN A 1109 -34.00 61.51 -11.78
CA ASN A 1109 -33.19 62.30 -12.72
C ASN A 1109 -32.43 61.50 -13.81
N VAL A 1110 -32.86 60.27 -14.13
CA VAL A 1110 -32.31 59.47 -15.23
C VAL A 1110 -33.41 59.12 -16.23
N THR A 1111 -33.19 59.46 -17.49
CA THR A 1111 -34.07 59.13 -18.61
C THR A 1111 -33.48 57.96 -19.39
N CYS A 1112 -34.31 56.99 -19.77
CA CYS A 1112 -33.94 55.91 -20.69
C CYS A 1112 -33.84 56.47 -22.13
N ASP A 1113 -32.68 56.37 -22.79
CA ASP A 1113 -32.50 56.87 -24.16
C ASP A 1113 -33.25 56.06 -25.23
N GLY A 1114 -33.73 54.86 -24.88
CA GLY A 1114 -34.48 53.98 -25.79
C GLY A 1114 -35.97 54.27 -25.85
N CYS A 1115 -36.60 54.61 -24.72
CA CYS A 1115 -38.05 54.84 -24.60
C CYS A 1115 -38.44 56.17 -23.95
N SER A 1116 -37.47 57.02 -23.62
CA SER A 1116 -37.64 58.30 -22.91
C SER A 1116 -38.30 58.19 -21.53
N MET A 1117 -38.38 56.99 -20.93
CA MET A 1117 -38.90 56.79 -19.59
C MET A 1117 -38.02 57.51 -18.57
N SER A 1118 -38.59 58.42 -17.78
CA SER A 1118 -37.91 59.15 -16.72
C SER A 1118 -38.86 59.38 -15.54
N PRO A 1119 -38.47 59.06 -14.29
CA PRO A 1119 -37.27 58.30 -13.92
C PRO A 1119 -37.38 56.82 -14.32
N ILE A 1120 -36.25 56.14 -14.54
CA ILE A 1120 -36.22 54.68 -14.69
C ILE A 1120 -36.68 54.03 -13.37
N VAL A 1121 -37.65 53.13 -13.45
CA VAL A 1121 -38.17 52.34 -12.32
C VAL A 1121 -37.75 50.88 -12.52
N GLY A 1122 -37.16 50.26 -11.49
CA GLY A 1122 -36.42 49.01 -11.63
C GLY A 1122 -35.02 49.23 -12.22
N ASP A 1123 -34.44 48.17 -12.76
CA ASP A 1123 -33.04 48.10 -13.18
C ASP A 1123 -32.65 49.14 -14.26
N ARG A 1124 -31.59 49.90 -14.01
CA ARG A 1124 -30.94 50.82 -14.97
C ARG A 1124 -29.70 50.18 -15.58
N TYR A 1125 -29.61 50.21 -16.91
CA TYR A 1125 -28.50 49.66 -17.69
C TYR A 1125 -27.68 50.80 -18.32
N LYS A 1126 -26.49 51.09 -17.78
CA LYS A 1126 -25.62 52.17 -18.27
C LYS A 1126 -24.54 51.64 -19.20
N CYS A 1127 -24.32 52.28 -20.36
CA CYS A 1127 -23.20 51.89 -21.22
C CYS A 1127 -21.87 52.40 -20.66
N ILE A 1128 -20.86 51.53 -20.60
CA ILE A 1128 -19.51 51.90 -20.14
C ILE A 1128 -18.66 52.61 -21.21
N PHE A 1129 -19.05 52.53 -22.49
CA PHE A 1129 -18.30 53.10 -23.62
C PHE A 1129 -18.97 54.31 -24.28
N CYS A 1130 -20.31 54.42 -24.23
CA CYS A 1130 -21.04 55.55 -24.80
C CYS A 1130 -21.29 56.63 -23.74
N PRO A 1131 -20.87 57.88 -23.98
CA PRO A 1131 -21.17 58.99 -23.07
C PRO A 1131 -22.68 59.14 -22.90
N ASN A 1132 -23.14 59.13 -21.65
CA ASN A 1132 -24.54 59.38 -21.27
C ASN A 1132 -25.60 58.46 -21.89
N LEU A 1133 -25.26 57.23 -22.28
CA LEU A 1133 -26.28 56.25 -22.67
C LEU A 1133 -26.76 55.41 -21.46
N ASP A 1134 -28.06 55.42 -21.23
CA ASP A 1134 -28.77 54.73 -20.16
C ASP A 1134 -30.08 54.09 -20.68
N PHE A 1135 -30.30 52.80 -20.41
CA PHE A 1135 -31.51 52.07 -20.78
C PHE A 1135 -32.25 51.52 -19.55
N CYS A 1136 -33.57 51.40 -19.64
CA CYS A 1136 -34.35 50.52 -18.76
C CYS A 1136 -34.20 49.06 -19.22
N HIS A 1137 -34.62 48.12 -18.37
CA HIS A 1137 -34.63 46.68 -18.63
C HIS A 1137 -35.16 46.29 -20.03
N ASP A 1138 -36.29 46.88 -20.45
CA ASP A 1138 -36.94 46.57 -21.72
C ASP A 1138 -36.17 47.12 -22.93
N CYS A 1139 -35.50 48.27 -22.78
CA CYS A 1139 -34.73 48.88 -23.87
C CYS A 1139 -33.36 48.21 -24.06
N GLN A 1140 -32.74 47.71 -22.98
CA GLN A 1140 -31.49 46.94 -23.03
C GLN A 1140 -31.63 45.69 -23.93
N SER A 1141 -32.80 45.04 -23.92
CA SER A 1141 -33.07 43.80 -24.64
C SER A 1141 -33.68 44.01 -26.05
N SER A 1142 -33.90 45.26 -26.47
CA SER A 1142 -34.52 45.58 -27.76
C SER A 1142 -33.52 45.49 -28.93
N ALA A 1143 -33.86 44.64 -29.90
CA ALA A 1143 -33.10 44.45 -31.14
C ALA A 1143 -33.05 45.69 -32.06
N ASN A 1144 -33.87 46.71 -31.80
CA ASN A 1144 -33.89 47.97 -32.55
C ASN A 1144 -33.08 49.11 -31.87
N SER A 1145 -32.30 48.82 -30.83
CA SER A 1145 -31.44 49.84 -30.21
C SER A 1145 -30.35 50.31 -31.19
N THR A 1146 -30.20 51.62 -31.36
CA THR A 1146 -29.18 52.26 -32.23
C THR A 1146 -27.77 52.23 -31.62
N HIS A 1147 -27.54 51.34 -30.66
CA HIS A 1147 -26.33 51.23 -29.87
C HIS A 1147 -25.50 50.03 -30.34
N ASP A 1148 -24.17 50.19 -30.41
CA ASP A 1148 -23.28 49.08 -30.80
C ASP A 1148 -23.36 47.95 -29.77
N ALA A 1149 -23.87 46.80 -30.21
CA ALA A 1149 -24.03 45.60 -29.38
C ALA A 1149 -22.71 45.04 -28.81
N LYS A 1150 -21.54 45.52 -29.26
CA LYS A 1150 -20.23 45.18 -28.69
C LYS A 1150 -19.88 46.00 -27.44
N HIS A 1151 -20.59 47.08 -27.14
CA HIS A 1151 -20.39 47.86 -25.92
C HIS A 1151 -21.19 47.24 -24.75
N PRO A 1152 -20.55 46.80 -23.65
CA PRO A 1152 -21.26 46.26 -22.51
C PRO A 1152 -22.12 47.29 -21.79
N LEU A 1153 -23.31 46.86 -21.39
CA LEU A 1153 -24.24 47.59 -20.54
C LEU A 1153 -24.11 47.08 -19.11
N PHE A 1154 -23.83 47.98 -18.16
CA PHE A 1154 -23.67 47.67 -16.75
C PHE A 1154 -25.01 47.89 -16.02
N CYS A 1155 -25.51 46.84 -15.36
CA CYS A 1155 -26.77 46.90 -14.62
C CYS A 1155 -26.59 47.52 -13.22
N ILE A 1156 -27.47 48.44 -12.87
CA ILE A 1156 -27.52 49.15 -11.61
C ILE A 1156 -28.86 48.82 -10.96
N HIS A 1157 -28.83 48.01 -9.91
CA HIS A 1157 -30.02 47.52 -9.18
C HIS A 1157 -30.40 48.39 -7.96
N ASP A 1158 -29.53 49.30 -7.52
CA ASP A 1158 -29.75 50.15 -6.34
C ASP A 1158 -29.19 51.57 -6.59
N SER A 1159 -30.07 52.57 -6.48
CA SER A 1159 -29.73 54.00 -6.63
C SER A 1159 -28.71 54.51 -5.60
N SER A 1160 -28.65 53.89 -4.42
CA SER A 1160 -27.89 54.40 -3.26
C SER A 1160 -26.42 53.94 -3.22
N VAL A 1161 -26.12 52.76 -3.77
CA VAL A 1161 -24.81 52.10 -3.62
C VAL A 1161 -23.72 52.67 -4.54
N PHE A 1162 -24.10 53.41 -5.60
CA PHE A 1162 -23.18 53.82 -6.68
C PHE A 1162 -23.02 55.33 -6.89
N ALA A 1163 -23.48 56.18 -5.96
CA ALA A 1163 -23.34 57.64 -6.05
C ALA A 1163 -21.88 58.15 -6.02
N SER A 1164 -20.93 57.33 -5.55
CA SER A 1164 -19.51 57.66 -5.41
C SER A 1164 -18.59 57.01 -6.47
N SER A 1165 -19.14 56.24 -7.42
CA SER A 1165 -18.34 55.55 -8.45
C SER A 1165 -18.02 56.44 -9.64
N ILE A 1166 -16.74 56.50 -10.02
CA ILE A 1166 -16.28 57.26 -11.21
C ILE A 1166 -16.93 56.73 -12.50
N TYR A 1167 -17.34 55.45 -12.51
CA TYR A 1167 -17.98 54.80 -13.66
C TYR A 1167 -19.47 55.17 -13.84
N THR A 1168 -20.12 55.79 -12.85
CA THR A 1168 -21.50 56.30 -12.96
C THR A 1168 -21.57 57.80 -13.22
N GLN A 1169 -20.45 58.51 -13.11
CA GLN A 1169 -20.33 59.94 -13.44
C GLN A 1169 -20.19 60.16 -14.96
N ASN A 1170 -20.55 61.36 -15.45
CA ASN A 1170 -20.37 61.72 -16.86
C ASN A 1170 -18.88 61.97 -17.16
N ILE A 1171 -18.17 60.91 -17.58
CA ILE A 1171 -16.73 60.93 -17.90
C ILE A 1171 -16.42 61.80 -19.15
N GLY A 1172 -17.43 62.23 -19.91
CA GLY A 1172 -17.25 63.08 -21.10
C GLY A 1172 -16.65 64.46 -20.86
N GLY A 1173 -16.66 64.94 -19.60
CA GLY A 1173 -16.00 66.20 -19.21
C GLY A 1173 -14.50 66.08 -18.87
N LEU A 1174 -13.95 64.87 -18.79
CA LEU A 1174 -12.54 64.65 -18.46
C LEU A 1174 -11.69 64.72 -19.74
N ILE A 1175 -10.90 65.77 -19.90
CA ILE A 1175 -10.10 66.02 -21.11
C ILE A 1175 -8.62 66.18 -20.72
N HIS A 1176 -7.78 65.24 -21.14
CA HIS A 1176 -6.33 65.31 -20.96
C HIS A 1176 -5.67 66.04 -22.15
N SER A 1177 -5.83 67.37 -22.19
CA SER A 1177 -5.48 68.26 -23.31
C SER A 1177 -4.13 67.99 -23.98
N ASN A 1178 -3.09 67.72 -23.19
CA ASN A 1178 -1.71 67.58 -23.68
C ASN A 1178 -1.26 66.11 -23.88
N ASN A 1179 -2.20 65.15 -23.92
CA ASN A 1179 -1.87 63.72 -23.97
C ASN A 1179 -2.54 63.05 -25.17
N THR A 1180 -1.70 62.43 -26.00
CA THR A 1180 -2.09 61.63 -27.16
C THR A 1180 -2.03 60.13 -26.82
N CYS A 1181 -3.03 59.36 -27.24
CA CYS A 1181 -2.98 57.90 -27.12
C CYS A 1181 -1.93 57.33 -28.09
N THR A 1182 -0.94 56.62 -27.58
CA THR A 1182 0.18 56.07 -28.37
C THR A 1182 -0.27 55.03 -29.40
N THR A 1183 -1.40 54.35 -29.19
CA THR A 1183 -1.91 53.30 -30.09
C THR A 1183 -2.83 53.82 -31.20
N CYS A 1184 -3.81 54.67 -30.88
CA CYS A 1184 -4.79 55.17 -31.85
C CYS A 1184 -4.60 56.65 -32.23
N SER A 1185 -3.54 57.29 -31.74
CA SER A 1185 -3.19 58.70 -31.98
C SER A 1185 -4.27 59.73 -31.59
N VAL A 1186 -5.32 59.34 -30.85
CA VAL A 1186 -6.36 60.30 -30.41
C VAL A 1186 -5.77 61.30 -29.41
N SER A 1187 -5.99 62.58 -29.68
CA SER A 1187 -5.56 63.69 -28.84
C SER A 1187 -6.59 64.82 -28.94
N PRO A 1188 -7.02 65.43 -27.82
CA PRO A 1188 -6.71 65.03 -26.45
C PRO A 1188 -7.37 63.69 -26.07
N ILE A 1189 -6.80 62.96 -25.11
CA ILE A 1189 -7.51 61.80 -24.53
C ILE A 1189 -8.70 62.32 -23.72
N VAL A 1190 -9.91 62.08 -24.25
CA VAL A 1190 -11.18 62.31 -23.53
C VAL A 1190 -11.57 61.04 -22.78
N GLY A 1191 -11.95 61.20 -21.52
CA GLY A 1191 -12.17 60.11 -20.58
C GLY A 1191 -10.91 59.74 -19.80
N ILE A 1192 -10.88 58.52 -19.27
CA ILE A 1192 -9.78 58.02 -18.42
C ILE A 1192 -8.51 57.82 -19.26
N ARG A 1193 -7.39 58.37 -18.78
CA ARG A 1193 -6.03 58.13 -19.31
C ARG A 1193 -5.36 57.00 -18.54
N TYR A 1194 -4.75 56.06 -19.26
CA TYR A 1194 -3.93 54.99 -18.67
C TYR A 1194 -2.47 55.21 -19.07
N GLN A 1195 -1.56 55.29 -18.10
CA GLN A 1195 -0.12 55.43 -18.35
C GLN A 1195 0.60 54.14 -17.94
N CYS A 1196 1.27 53.48 -18.88
CA CYS A 1196 2.12 52.34 -18.56
C CYS A 1196 3.38 52.85 -17.84
N ILE A 1197 3.65 52.38 -16.62
CA ILE A 1197 4.86 52.84 -15.88
C ILE A 1197 6.14 52.23 -16.44
N THR A 1198 6.08 51.03 -17.03
CA THR A 1198 7.24 50.33 -17.60
C THR A 1198 7.72 50.96 -18.90
N CYS A 1199 6.78 51.39 -19.77
CA CYS A 1199 7.09 51.90 -21.11
C CYS A 1199 6.85 53.41 -21.27
N ASN A 1200 6.32 54.08 -20.23
CA ASN A 1200 5.98 55.51 -20.23
C ASN A 1200 5.04 55.97 -21.38
N ILE A 1201 4.21 55.06 -21.90
CA ILE A 1201 3.23 55.35 -22.96
C ILE A 1201 1.85 55.66 -22.39
N ASN A 1202 1.06 56.45 -23.13
CA ASN A 1202 -0.29 56.85 -22.77
C ASN A 1202 -1.32 56.11 -23.63
N LEU A 1203 -2.37 55.58 -23.01
CA LEU A 1203 -3.46 54.87 -23.65
C LEU A 1203 -4.79 55.51 -23.26
N CYS A 1204 -5.72 55.65 -24.21
CA CYS A 1204 -7.12 55.93 -23.91
C CYS A 1204 -7.83 54.62 -23.50
N GLY A 1205 -8.94 54.72 -22.77
CA GLY A 1205 -9.68 53.54 -22.29
C GLY A 1205 -10.06 52.51 -23.37
N LYS A 1206 -10.30 52.93 -24.62
CA LYS A 1206 -10.55 51.98 -25.73
C LYS A 1206 -9.31 51.15 -26.10
N CYS A 1207 -8.11 51.73 -26.07
CA CYS A 1207 -6.88 51.02 -26.43
C CYS A 1207 -6.30 50.19 -25.27
N GLU A 1208 -6.62 50.56 -24.03
CA GLU A 1208 -6.28 49.74 -22.86
C GLU A 1208 -7.02 48.40 -22.87
N PHE A 1209 -8.34 48.43 -23.08
CA PHE A 1209 -9.20 47.24 -23.11
C PHE A 1209 -8.87 46.25 -24.25
N LEU A 1210 -8.37 46.74 -25.39
CA LEU A 1210 -8.00 45.92 -26.54
C LEU A 1210 -6.66 45.16 -26.37
N CYS A 1211 -5.96 45.34 -25.24
CA CYS A 1211 -4.68 44.65 -24.94
C CYS A 1211 -3.60 44.79 -26.04
N LEU A 1212 -3.60 45.92 -26.78
CA LEU A 1212 -2.62 46.23 -27.83
C LEU A 1212 -1.23 46.64 -27.29
N HIS A 1213 -0.98 46.35 -26.02
CA HIS A 1213 0.27 46.50 -25.30
C HIS A 1213 0.35 45.37 -24.26
N ASP A 1214 1.56 44.94 -23.91
CA ASP A 1214 1.82 43.80 -23.02
C ASP A 1214 0.99 43.90 -21.71
N ALA A 1215 0.17 42.87 -21.46
CA ALA A 1215 -0.74 42.81 -20.33
C ALA A 1215 -0.03 42.54 -18.99
N SER A 1216 1.23 42.11 -19.00
CA SER A 1216 2.06 41.97 -17.80
C SER A 1216 2.56 43.30 -17.24
N HIS A 1217 2.57 44.37 -18.04
CA HIS A 1217 3.00 45.69 -17.61
C HIS A 1217 1.95 46.41 -16.76
N VAL A 1218 2.36 46.89 -15.58
CA VAL A 1218 1.54 47.70 -14.69
C VAL A 1218 1.18 49.05 -15.34
N ARG A 1219 -0.08 49.47 -15.17
CA ARG A 1219 -0.63 50.71 -15.75
C ARG A 1219 -1.30 51.54 -14.66
N LEU A 1220 -0.90 52.81 -14.55
CA LEU A 1220 -1.56 53.78 -13.68
C LEU A 1220 -2.82 54.32 -14.37
N LYS A 1221 -3.95 54.26 -13.67
CA LYS A 1221 -5.22 54.83 -14.09
C LYS A 1221 -5.32 56.29 -13.61
N ILE A 1222 -5.25 57.24 -14.53
CA ILE A 1222 -5.27 58.68 -14.26
C ILE A 1222 -6.67 59.22 -14.60
N ILE A 1223 -7.33 59.81 -13.60
CA ILE A 1223 -8.74 60.22 -13.66
C ILE A 1223 -8.98 61.72 -13.40
N GLN A 1224 -7.91 62.46 -13.11
CA GLN A 1224 -7.93 63.93 -13.01
C GLN A 1224 -7.00 64.49 -14.10
N PRO A 1225 -7.44 65.47 -14.90
CA PRO A 1225 -6.55 66.17 -15.81
C PRO A 1225 -5.53 67.00 -15.01
N GLN A 1226 -4.27 66.93 -15.42
CA GLN A 1226 -3.20 67.87 -15.10
C GLN A 1226 -2.93 68.71 -16.36
#